data_AF-A0A914VVL6-F1
#
_entry.id   AF-A0A914VVL6-F1
#
_cell.length_a   1.000
_cell.length_b   1.000
_cell.length_c   1.000
_cell.angle_alpha   90.00
_cell.angle_beta   90.00
_cell.angle_gamma   90.00
#
_symmetry.space_group_name_H-M   'P 1'
#
loop_
_entity.id
_entity.type
_entity.pdbx_description
1 polymer ?
#
loop_
_entity_poly.entity_id
_entity_poly.type
_entity_poly.pdbx_seq_one_letter_code
_entity_poly.pdbx_strand_id
1 'polypeptide(L)'
;MLYFTIFFLIGAIFSFSAPCPDGWRQSDVIANKCYLIVTNKKNWFDADKYCQSATANGHLTSITSAFEQANINAIVSETQSSSVCDSMWIGANDIEQIGVFTWMDGTPFSYARWEPGQPNLSPNKLCVASQARSSGLWGTNDCGDEFCFICANTSPHTVPYTGTTTPYVPQSTTSVIKTSTTQVPYLGTCNETSSSVLGGSPDATRRDLSVVILNRISMASYQSEWRYGFENFTGWYDANQPNYFDNYYITTFIAKANSSGFVYNIINKLPFTTSAAFRSQIRGLGLTVSTVTTGQPVLSAIQKTIVDNSGNIAIKKRSPMFVFVDDEPSDVYLLRDLELLVVQSQVQLFIMVTSQYASQTTCGIAASGTGQVVYSQLAAISGGLFVNFCNSPPNSPITKTMSALGPILYQLETMTQLDAPDCSTGITDSFGIGNQQTYYIITTSDNTPNVSLYNLDSKQTTVPTAGLHIGNFYLFSLNELPLGTYSITMVSAGQCHFKVAGSSSISAFYGFATPGFDITTTYAQLGSELHPVVHLSGVTTAPEMTVQIYGQYNAQIGGGSTFYLGSSVYRGNSNCSYELYFPGRWECIAPYQYFYIKFLVSDASKTQRTMTGYCMGLQPEECVNGGAFNPVIAGCQCHAAWTGTFCQTPLCFNGGTLVPQDQSCSCAQGYTGLHCEYVSCPVKNNSVAVESAQFEYKSVAFVIDKTLNAAGIDQFVADNIGQFLQATASIEKQYTLVTFDENSVYDIITTSDVKLFQNVTENTLRPSYLRQEAHKLNLNQLDIVPDGLSFEGLLQALELINVQPAIVYVFATGLPYVNFSDSNSAQTYKRIFTLLENQQIQVNFIIGGFHADILTGPAAEDMQKVATFTSGRTIYTGNFFGAPGQFANLIAQYLPLTVQENGFLVEHIVADCTTATVAYIPIDSKSDWFSLIIIGSQMTVTLYDADGNLYQQNASEVITNDKEAAMILRIFNSNKPSFVGFWRVSITTKSGGCTLQARVASSIQVNYGFSLSISADMTTPQPFSGSNVSNVVLANLPQSLQQTNFQLSYFEVLSYNFSSGHGDAQAVLRFKPRDTSCAYQYYSEPFSCPSSAFAVKITGQDADGMPFQRIAALYCIPPN
;
A
#
# COMPACT_ATOMS: atom_id res chain seq x y z
N MET A 1 60.82 14.63 -28.28
CA MET A 1 60.82 13.18 -27.96
C MET A 1 59.85 13.00 -26.79
N LEU A 2 58.86 12.10 -26.79
CA LEU A 2 58.29 11.24 -27.85
C LEU A 2 56.89 10.77 -27.36
N TYR A 3 55.83 10.93 -28.18
CA TYR A 3 54.53 10.21 -28.19
C TYR A 3 53.63 9.98 -26.91
N PHE A 4 52.36 10.43 -27.00
CA PHE A 4 51.06 9.68 -26.90
C PHE A 4 50.73 8.75 -25.67
N THR A 5 49.49 8.56 -25.16
CA THR A 5 48.14 9.21 -25.30
C THR A 5 47.11 8.65 -24.27
N ILE A 6 46.05 9.43 -23.95
CA ILE A 6 44.65 9.04 -23.59
C ILE A 6 44.38 8.17 -22.34
N PHE A 7 43.60 8.72 -21.39
CA PHE A 7 42.26 8.21 -21.00
C PHE A 7 41.41 9.34 -20.38
N PHE A 8 40.10 9.36 -20.65
CA PHE A 8 39.12 10.37 -20.20
C PHE A 8 37.97 9.66 -19.46
N LEU A 9 37.27 10.37 -18.54
CA LEU A 9 36.10 9.92 -17.75
C LEU A 9 36.43 8.80 -16.74
N ILE A 10 36.31 9.00 -15.41
CA ILE A 10 35.07 9.24 -14.67
C ILE A 10 35.33 10.22 -13.51
N GLY A 11 34.60 11.34 -13.49
CA GLY A 11 34.51 12.23 -12.34
C GLY A 11 33.16 12.06 -11.66
N ALA A 12 33.01 11.04 -10.81
CA ALA A 12 31.81 10.87 -10.01
C ALA A 12 31.76 11.93 -8.90
N ILE A 13 30.64 12.64 -8.79
CA ILE A 13 30.41 13.66 -7.77
C ILE A 13 30.18 12.96 -6.44
N PHE A 14 31.20 12.92 -5.58
CA PHE A 14 31.01 12.60 -4.15
C PHE A 14 30.58 13.86 -3.40
N SER A 15 29.29 14.00 -3.17
CA SER A 15 28.75 14.96 -2.19
C SER A 15 29.09 14.48 -0.79
N PHE A 16 30.07 15.11 -0.13
CA PHE A 16 30.29 14.93 1.30
C PHE A 16 29.14 15.58 2.07
N SER A 17 28.40 14.80 2.85
CA SER A 17 27.50 15.33 3.88
C SER A 17 28.31 16.02 4.98
N ALA A 18 27.79 17.12 5.52
CA ALA A 18 28.41 17.75 6.69
C ALA A 18 28.20 16.84 7.91
N PRO A 19 29.23 16.58 8.73
CA PRO A 19 29.07 15.78 9.94
C PRO A 19 28.16 16.49 10.95
N CYS A 20 27.38 15.71 11.70
CA CYS A 20 26.50 16.25 12.74
C CYS A 20 27.28 16.98 13.85
N PRO A 21 26.66 17.95 14.55
CA PRO A 21 27.30 18.64 15.68
C PRO A 21 27.70 17.67 16.80
N ASP A 22 28.73 18.01 17.58
CA ASP A 22 29.22 17.16 18.67
C ASP A 22 28.09 16.77 19.64
N GLY A 23 27.97 15.46 19.91
CA GLY A 23 26.92 14.88 20.75
C GLY A 23 25.63 14.50 20.01
N TRP A 24 25.45 14.90 18.74
CA TRP A 24 24.33 14.47 17.91
C TRP A 24 24.69 13.20 17.11
N ARG A 25 23.72 12.30 16.92
CA ARG A 25 23.82 11.13 16.04
C ARG A 25 23.34 11.47 14.64
N GLN A 26 24.04 11.00 13.62
CA GLN A 26 23.57 11.13 12.24
C GLN A 26 22.48 10.11 11.94
N SER A 27 21.49 10.47 11.13
CA SER A 27 20.51 9.51 10.62
C SER A 27 21.14 8.64 9.53
N ASP A 28 20.99 7.32 9.66
CA ASP A 28 21.45 6.35 8.65
C ASP A 28 20.50 6.27 7.44
N VAL A 29 19.32 6.88 7.53
CA VAL A 29 18.23 6.77 6.54
C VAL A 29 17.86 8.10 5.88
N ILE A 30 18.20 9.24 6.48
CA ILE A 30 17.96 10.59 5.91
C ILE A 30 19.24 11.41 5.92
N ALA A 31 19.75 11.72 4.72
CA ALA A 31 20.94 12.54 4.56
C ALA A 31 20.77 13.93 5.20
N ASN A 32 21.79 14.38 5.96
CA ASN A 32 21.83 15.67 6.65
C ASN A 32 20.73 15.88 7.72
N LYS A 33 20.11 14.80 8.24
CA LYS A 33 19.30 14.83 9.48
C LYS A 33 20.11 14.27 10.64
N CYS A 34 20.11 14.97 11.78
CA CYS A 34 20.82 14.61 12.99
C CYS A 34 19.85 14.55 14.19
N TYR A 35 20.07 13.63 15.12
CA TYR A 35 19.26 13.44 16.33
C TYR A 35 20.05 13.65 17.63
N LEU A 36 19.40 14.18 18.66
CA LEU A 36 19.94 14.28 20.02
C LEU A 36 18.92 13.74 21.03
N ILE A 37 19.35 12.74 21.80
CA ILE A 37 18.56 12.11 22.86
C ILE A 37 18.78 12.88 24.16
N VAL A 38 17.72 13.46 24.73
CA VAL A 38 17.80 14.27 25.96
C VAL A 38 17.04 13.58 27.09
N THR A 39 17.78 13.16 28.13
CA THR A 39 17.24 12.43 29.30
C THR A 39 16.76 13.34 30.43
N ASN A 40 16.97 14.65 30.32
CA ASN A 40 16.43 15.65 31.24
C ASN A 40 14.92 15.82 30.97
N LYS A 41 14.06 15.37 31.90
CA LYS A 41 12.61 15.40 31.70
C LYS A 41 12.07 16.84 31.67
N LYS A 42 11.15 17.12 30.74
CA LYS A 42 10.50 18.42 30.54
C LYS A 42 9.08 18.25 30.02
N ASN A 43 8.24 19.27 30.24
CA ASN A 43 7.00 19.44 29.48
C ASN A 43 7.33 19.65 27.98
N TRP A 44 6.36 19.36 27.11
CA TRP A 44 6.59 19.31 25.66
C TRP A 44 7.09 20.64 25.07
N PHE A 45 6.57 21.78 25.56
CA PHE A 45 6.98 23.10 25.08
C PHE A 45 8.43 23.47 25.47
N ASP A 46 8.85 23.13 26.68
CA ASP A 46 10.22 23.41 27.15
C ASP A 46 11.22 22.38 26.62
N ALA A 47 10.75 21.22 26.17
CA ALA A 47 11.54 20.26 25.40
C ALA A 47 11.87 20.80 23.99
N ASP A 48 10.89 21.35 23.25
CA ASP A 48 11.17 21.94 21.93
C ASP A 48 12.06 23.18 22.01
N LYS A 49 11.83 24.08 22.98
CA LYS A 49 12.74 25.22 23.24
C LYS A 49 14.17 24.78 23.52
N TYR A 50 14.36 23.64 24.21
CA TYR A 50 15.70 23.09 24.42
C TYR A 50 16.32 22.68 23.08
N CYS A 51 15.58 21.99 22.21
CA CYS A 51 16.04 21.64 20.87
C CYS A 51 16.45 22.87 20.05
N GLN A 52 15.63 23.92 20.05
CA GLN A 52 15.93 25.20 19.38
C GLN A 52 17.18 25.89 19.95
N SER A 53 17.45 25.72 21.26
CA SER A 53 18.66 26.26 21.89
C SER A 53 19.93 25.44 21.60
N ALA A 54 19.78 24.15 21.26
CA ALA A 54 20.88 23.24 21.00
C ALA A 54 21.42 23.36 19.55
N THR A 55 20.61 23.85 18.62
CA THR A 55 21.02 24.16 17.23
C THR A 55 19.98 25.06 16.55
N ALA A 56 20.40 25.91 15.61
CA ALA A 56 19.58 26.98 15.03
C ALA A 56 18.32 26.50 14.27
N ASN A 57 18.29 25.25 13.82
CA ASN A 57 17.13 24.59 13.20
C ASN A 57 16.67 23.37 14.03
N GLY A 58 16.92 23.39 15.34
CA GLY A 58 16.63 22.27 16.22
C GLY A 58 15.18 22.28 16.71
N HIS A 59 14.48 21.17 16.53
CA HIS A 59 13.11 20.98 17.03
C HIS A 59 12.94 19.59 17.64
N LEU A 60 11.85 19.35 18.36
CA LEU A 60 11.41 17.99 18.66
C LEU A 60 11.21 17.21 17.35
N THR A 61 11.69 15.97 17.31
CA THR A 61 11.85 15.25 16.05
C THR A 61 10.54 15.02 15.30
N SER A 62 10.57 15.30 14.00
CA SER A 62 9.64 14.72 13.03
C SER A 62 9.98 13.27 12.70
N ILE A 63 8.95 12.48 12.38
CA ILE A 63 9.08 11.09 11.93
C ILE A 63 8.14 10.86 10.74
N THR A 64 8.71 10.83 9.55
CA THR A 64 8.01 10.85 8.25
C THR A 64 7.93 9.48 7.56
N SER A 65 8.57 8.45 8.12
CA SER A 65 8.53 7.08 7.61
C SER A 65 8.80 6.00 8.67
N ALA A 66 8.44 4.75 8.35
CA ALA A 66 8.74 3.60 9.21
C ALA A 66 10.25 3.32 9.37
N PHE A 67 11.06 3.60 8.34
CA PHE A 67 12.52 3.48 8.39
C PHE A 67 13.14 4.53 9.31
N GLU A 68 12.60 5.75 9.30
CA GLU A 68 13.03 6.83 10.20
C GLU A 68 12.71 6.51 11.67
N GLN A 69 11.51 5.97 11.96
CA GLN A 69 11.20 5.47 13.30
C GLN A 69 12.19 4.38 13.74
N ALA A 70 12.51 3.41 12.87
CA ALA A 70 13.42 2.33 13.19
C ALA A 70 14.84 2.85 13.53
N ASN A 71 15.32 3.85 12.78
CA ASN A 71 16.60 4.50 13.04
C ASN A 71 16.59 5.28 14.37
N ILE A 72 15.54 6.02 14.66
CA ILE A 72 15.37 6.72 15.96
C ILE A 72 15.33 5.71 17.12
N ASN A 73 14.63 4.59 16.98
CA ASN A 73 14.57 3.53 17.99
C ASN A 73 15.96 2.94 18.29
N ALA A 74 16.77 2.69 17.26
CA ALA A 74 18.15 2.21 17.41
C ALA A 74 19.04 3.25 18.13
N ILE A 75 18.96 4.51 17.72
CA ILE A 75 19.70 5.61 18.36
C ILE A 75 19.30 5.77 19.84
N VAL A 76 18.01 5.62 20.18
CA VAL A 76 17.52 5.63 21.56
C VAL A 76 18.08 4.45 22.36
N SER A 77 18.08 3.23 21.81
CA SER A 77 18.57 2.04 22.52
C SER A 77 20.08 2.04 22.75
N GLU A 78 20.88 2.50 21.78
CA GLU A 78 22.33 2.66 21.93
C GLU A 78 22.71 3.75 22.96
N THR A 79 21.88 4.78 23.09
CA THR A 79 22.16 5.92 23.97
C THR A 79 21.69 5.70 25.42
N GLN A 80 20.80 4.72 25.67
CA GLN A 80 20.25 4.43 26.99
C GLN A 80 20.63 3.03 27.51
N SER A 81 21.76 2.92 28.22
CA SER A 81 22.15 1.67 28.89
C SER A 81 21.43 1.40 30.22
N SER A 82 20.38 2.15 30.56
CA SER A 82 19.55 1.95 31.76
C SER A 82 18.17 2.58 31.61
N SER A 83 17.18 2.03 32.32
CA SER A 83 15.74 2.27 32.19
C SER A 83 15.25 3.62 32.74
N VAL A 84 15.72 4.73 32.16
CA VAL A 84 15.46 6.10 32.66
C VAL A 84 14.27 6.80 31.96
N CYS A 85 14.02 6.48 30.69
CA CYS A 85 13.03 7.19 29.85
C CYS A 85 12.07 6.22 29.13
N ASP A 86 10.92 5.93 29.74
CA ASP A 86 9.90 5.05 29.14
C ASP A 86 9.10 5.73 28.02
N SER A 87 8.89 7.04 28.15
CA SER A 87 8.20 7.92 27.20
C SER A 87 9.14 9.02 26.75
N MET A 88 9.11 9.36 25.46
CA MET A 88 9.95 10.41 24.87
C MET A 88 9.13 11.36 24.00
N TRP A 89 9.14 12.66 24.30
CA TRP A 89 8.50 13.65 23.45
C TRP A 89 9.12 13.68 22.05
N ILE A 90 8.23 13.71 21.05
CA ILE A 90 8.52 13.93 19.63
C ILE A 90 7.72 15.15 19.17
N GLY A 91 8.01 15.68 17.97
CA GLY A 91 7.42 16.95 17.52
C GLY A 91 5.92 16.88 17.17
N ALA A 92 5.30 15.70 17.25
CA ALA A 92 3.89 15.54 16.91
C ALA A 92 3.00 16.11 18.02
N ASN A 93 1.97 16.85 17.61
CA ASN A 93 0.99 17.46 18.50
C ASN A 93 -0.31 17.74 17.74
N ASP A 94 -1.43 17.80 18.45
CA ASP A 94 -2.73 18.28 17.96
C ASP A 94 -3.25 19.45 18.81
N ILE A 95 -2.33 20.29 19.30
CA ILE A 95 -2.61 21.46 20.15
C ILE A 95 -3.51 22.48 19.43
N GLU A 96 -3.29 22.69 18.14
CA GLU A 96 -4.06 23.66 17.35
C GLU A 96 -5.48 23.17 17.04
N GLN A 97 -5.65 21.87 16.77
CA GLN A 97 -6.93 21.24 16.49
C GLN A 97 -6.89 19.75 16.83
N ILE A 98 -7.62 19.35 17.87
CA ILE A 98 -7.72 17.95 18.34
C ILE A 98 -8.02 17.01 17.16
N GLY A 99 -7.20 15.97 17.00
CA GLY A 99 -7.29 15.00 15.91
C GLY A 99 -6.60 15.39 14.60
N VAL A 100 -6.05 16.61 14.49
CA VAL A 100 -5.22 17.05 13.37
C VAL A 100 -3.79 17.20 13.86
N PHE A 101 -2.99 16.18 13.62
CA PHE A 101 -1.60 16.15 14.08
C PHE A 101 -0.65 16.89 13.13
N THR A 102 0.22 17.70 13.70
CA THR A 102 1.28 18.44 13.01
C THR A 102 2.64 18.17 13.66
N TRP A 103 3.72 18.31 12.90
CA TRP A 103 5.07 18.32 13.44
C TRP A 103 5.52 19.75 13.77
N MET A 104 6.12 19.92 14.95
CA MET A 104 6.62 21.21 15.46
C MET A 104 7.70 21.85 14.56
N ASP A 105 8.41 21.04 13.75
CA ASP A 105 9.39 21.51 12.76
C ASP A 105 8.78 21.91 11.40
N GLY A 106 7.45 21.86 11.27
CA GLY A 106 6.72 22.20 10.05
C GLY A 106 6.76 21.13 8.95
N THR A 107 7.32 19.94 9.20
CA THR A 107 7.27 18.85 8.22
C THR A 107 5.84 18.30 8.03
N PRO A 108 5.49 17.79 6.84
CA PRO A 108 4.17 17.19 6.62
C PRO A 108 3.93 15.96 7.50
N PHE A 109 2.75 15.89 8.14
CA PHE A 109 2.33 14.73 8.92
C PHE A 109 1.80 13.62 7.99
N SER A 110 2.71 12.97 7.25
CA SER A 110 2.40 11.93 6.25
C SER A 110 2.57 10.49 6.76
N TYR A 111 3.04 10.30 7.99
CA TYR A 111 3.26 9.00 8.62
C TYR A 111 2.78 9.05 10.07
N ALA A 112 2.14 7.98 10.50
CA ALA A 112 1.61 7.83 11.86
C ALA A 112 1.90 6.42 12.39
N ARG A 113 2.20 6.31 13.68
CA ARG A 113 2.56 5.03 14.32
C ARG A 113 1.94 4.86 15.71
N TRP A 114 0.65 5.15 15.83
CA TRP A 114 -0.11 5.14 17.08
C TRP A 114 -0.11 3.78 17.81
N GLU A 115 -0.10 3.80 19.14
CA GLU A 115 -0.45 2.63 19.95
C GLU A 115 -1.93 2.23 19.75
N PRO A 116 -2.32 0.96 20.01
CA PRO A 116 -3.71 0.55 19.95
C PRO A 116 -4.61 1.40 20.87
N GLY A 117 -5.63 2.05 20.30
CA GLY A 117 -6.50 2.99 21.02
C GLY A 117 -5.95 4.41 21.16
N GLN A 118 -4.83 4.73 20.50
CA GLN A 118 -4.34 6.08 20.26
C GLN A 118 -4.63 6.50 18.80
N PRO A 119 -4.70 7.81 18.50
CA PRO A 119 -4.65 8.94 19.44
C PRO A 119 -5.91 9.02 20.30
N ASN A 120 -5.75 9.34 21.58
CA ASN A 120 -6.86 9.62 22.48
C ASN A 120 -7.22 11.11 22.33
N LEU A 121 -8.28 11.38 21.56
CA LEU A 121 -8.75 12.73 21.20
C LEU A 121 -9.41 13.48 22.38
N SER A 122 -8.71 13.53 23.50
CA SER A 122 -9.11 14.24 24.72
C SER A 122 -8.48 15.63 24.73
N PRO A 123 -9.24 16.70 25.10
CA PRO A 123 -8.69 18.06 25.20
C PRO A 123 -7.49 18.22 26.15
N ASN A 124 -7.23 17.24 27.01
CA ASN A 124 -6.13 17.23 27.97
C ASN A 124 -4.94 16.38 27.50
N LYS A 125 -4.94 15.89 26.25
CA LYS A 125 -3.89 15.01 25.71
C LYS A 125 -3.49 15.42 24.31
N LEU A 126 -2.80 16.56 24.19
CA LEU A 126 -2.54 17.24 22.91
C LEU A 126 -1.10 17.07 22.38
N CYS A 127 -0.23 16.42 23.16
CA CYS A 127 1.19 16.26 22.83
C CYS A 127 1.54 14.78 22.69
N VAL A 128 2.42 14.45 21.75
CA VAL A 128 2.72 13.06 21.40
C VAL A 128 4.08 12.64 21.92
N ALA A 129 4.08 11.52 22.65
CA ALA A 129 5.30 10.83 23.05
C ALA A 129 5.45 9.53 22.24
N SER A 130 6.68 9.27 21.77
CA SER A 130 7.11 7.95 21.31
C SER A 130 7.47 7.10 22.53
N GLN A 131 6.89 5.92 22.64
CA GLN A 131 7.04 5.03 23.79
C GLN A 131 8.21 4.07 23.54
N ALA A 132 9.29 4.21 24.32
CA ALA A 132 10.52 3.44 24.14
C ALA A 132 10.28 1.94 24.36
N ARG A 133 9.39 1.57 25.30
CA ARG A 133 9.02 0.16 25.58
C ARG A 133 8.08 -0.44 24.53
N SER A 134 7.33 0.38 23.79
CA SER A 134 6.36 -0.08 22.78
C SER A 134 6.96 -0.05 21.37
N SER A 135 8.27 -0.29 21.21
CA SER A 135 8.97 -0.20 19.91
C SER A 135 8.75 1.14 19.18
N GLY A 136 8.66 2.24 19.92
CA GLY A 136 8.47 3.59 19.38
C GLY A 136 7.06 3.87 18.85
N LEU A 137 6.04 3.11 19.27
CA LEU A 137 4.64 3.48 19.03
C LEU A 137 4.27 4.79 19.76
N TRP A 138 3.31 5.53 19.23
CA TRP A 138 2.98 6.89 19.66
C TRP A 138 1.74 6.95 20.55
N GLY A 139 1.81 7.74 21.62
CA GLY A 139 0.70 8.00 22.53
C GLY A 139 0.49 9.49 22.78
N THR A 140 -0.77 9.90 22.84
CA THR A 140 -1.18 11.26 23.24
C THR A 140 -1.18 11.40 24.78
N ASN A 141 -0.57 12.48 25.26
CA ASN A 141 -0.33 12.75 26.67
C ASN A 141 -0.54 14.24 26.98
N ASP A 142 -0.66 14.60 28.25
CA ASP A 142 -0.83 15.99 28.64
C ASP A 142 0.46 16.74 28.29
N CYS A 143 0.37 17.88 27.61
CA CYS A 143 1.54 18.66 27.23
C CYS A 143 2.37 19.12 28.44
N GLY A 144 1.77 19.16 29.64
CA GLY A 144 2.44 19.42 30.91
C GLY A 144 3.21 18.23 31.49
N ASP A 145 3.03 17.00 30.98
CA ASP A 145 3.74 15.81 31.47
C ASP A 145 5.26 15.93 31.24
N GLU A 146 6.07 15.57 32.24
CA GLU A 146 7.53 15.67 32.15
C GLU A 146 8.15 14.37 31.61
N PHE A 147 8.48 14.34 30.32
CA PHE A 147 9.15 13.23 29.66
C PHE A 147 10.55 13.61 29.16
N CYS A 148 11.37 12.59 28.92
CA CYS A 148 12.59 12.74 28.12
C CYS A 148 12.20 13.11 26.68
N PHE A 149 13.13 13.48 25.81
CA PHE A 149 12.76 13.94 24.48
C PHE A 149 13.85 13.77 23.42
N ILE A 150 13.43 13.84 22.17
CA ILE A 150 14.27 13.61 20.99
C ILE A 150 14.28 14.88 20.15
N CYS A 151 15.43 15.54 20.06
CA CYS A 151 15.62 16.65 19.13
C CYS A 151 16.07 16.14 17.77
N ALA A 152 15.65 16.81 16.69
CA ALA A 152 16.18 16.67 15.35
C ALA A 152 16.71 18.00 14.81
N ASN A 153 17.66 17.93 13.87
CA ASN A 153 18.20 19.06 13.12
C ASN A 153 18.28 18.67 11.65
N THR A 154 17.71 19.48 10.77
CA THR A 154 17.77 19.33 9.32
C THR A 154 18.46 20.56 8.70
N SER A 155 19.52 20.32 7.93
CA SER A 155 20.22 21.39 7.20
C SER A 155 19.53 21.65 5.85
N PRO A 156 19.02 22.87 5.56
CA PRO A 156 18.32 23.14 4.31
C PRO A 156 19.22 23.04 3.08
N HIS A 157 18.70 22.49 1.99
CA HIS A 157 19.34 22.56 0.68
C HIS A 157 19.40 24.01 0.17
N THR A 158 20.58 24.62 0.16
CA THR A 158 20.80 25.92 -0.49
C THR A 158 21.05 25.76 -1.99
N VAL A 159 20.14 26.27 -2.81
CA VAL A 159 20.46 26.77 -4.16
C VAL A 159 20.07 28.25 -4.20
N PRO A 160 20.99 29.18 -4.48
CA PRO A 160 20.74 30.60 -4.25
C PRO A 160 20.02 31.28 -5.42
N TYR A 161 19.07 32.15 -5.09
CA TYR A 161 18.81 33.37 -5.86
C TYR A 161 18.83 34.59 -4.93
N THR A 162 19.32 35.72 -5.44
CA THR A 162 19.96 36.79 -4.65
C THR A 162 19.09 38.03 -4.42
N GLY A 163 19.27 38.68 -3.25
CA GLY A 163 18.88 40.07 -2.97
C GLY A 163 17.72 40.21 -1.98
N THR A 164 17.95 40.50 -0.69
CA THR A 164 18.10 41.85 -0.09
C THR A 164 16.87 42.78 -0.28
N THR A 165 16.23 43.38 0.73
CA THR A 165 16.65 43.61 2.13
C THR A 165 15.51 44.17 3.02
N THR A 166 15.35 43.57 4.21
CA THR A 166 15.11 44.22 5.54
C THR A 166 13.75 44.88 5.88
N PRO A 167 13.42 45.04 7.20
CA PRO A 167 12.06 44.77 7.69
C PRO A 167 11.42 45.90 8.54
N TYR A 168 10.21 45.68 9.07
CA TYR A 168 9.78 46.30 10.33
C TYR A 168 8.79 45.44 11.15
N VAL A 169 9.02 45.43 12.45
CA VAL A 169 8.38 44.74 13.60
C VAL A 169 8.45 45.80 14.74
N PRO A 170 7.60 45.89 15.79
CA PRO A 170 6.57 44.98 16.36
C PRO A 170 5.18 45.72 16.47
N GLN A 171 4.18 45.45 17.33
CA GLN A 171 4.13 44.75 18.63
C GLN A 171 2.71 44.36 19.07
N SER A 172 2.64 43.45 20.04
CA SER A 172 1.44 42.90 20.68
C SER A 172 0.68 43.90 21.57
N THR A 173 -0.60 43.61 21.89
CA THR A 173 -0.99 43.21 23.27
C THR A 173 -2.50 42.89 23.45
N THR A 174 -2.75 41.75 24.11
CA THR A 174 -3.84 41.41 25.05
C THR A 174 -5.32 41.64 24.71
N SER A 175 -6.07 40.54 24.79
CA SER A 175 -7.53 40.43 24.75
C SER A 175 -8.22 40.69 26.10
N VAL A 176 -9.53 41.02 26.07
CA VAL A 176 -10.40 41.13 27.26
C VAL A 176 -11.69 40.30 27.09
N ILE A 177 -11.65 39.09 27.65
CA ILE A 177 -12.65 38.43 28.53
C ILE A 177 -14.18 38.54 28.21
N LYS A 178 -14.79 37.35 28.00
CA LYS A 178 -16.21 36.91 28.21
C LYS A 178 -17.30 37.42 27.22
N THR A 179 -18.37 36.66 26.88
CA THR A 179 -18.91 35.36 27.40
C THR A 179 -19.79 34.66 26.35
N SER A 180 -19.89 33.31 26.40
CA SER A 180 -21.07 32.47 26.02
C SER A 180 -21.66 32.63 24.60
N THR A 181 -21.52 31.69 23.66
CA THR A 181 -22.20 30.37 23.60
C THR A 181 -21.59 29.44 22.52
N THR A 182 -21.66 28.12 22.71
CA THR A 182 -21.65 27.01 21.71
C THR A 182 -21.07 27.26 20.29
N GLN A 183 -19.99 26.56 19.92
CA GLN A 183 -19.67 26.25 18.51
C GLN A 183 -18.86 24.95 18.35
N VAL A 184 -19.02 24.31 17.18
CA VAL A 184 -18.39 23.04 16.77
C VAL A 184 -17.01 23.33 16.15
N PRO A 185 -15.97 22.48 16.32
CA PRO A 185 -14.63 22.78 15.81
C PRO A 185 -14.52 22.67 14.28
N TYR A 186 -14.28 23.82 13.64
CA TYR A 186 -13.52 24.07 12.41
C TYR A 186 -13.45 22.95 11.34
N LEU A 187 -14.36 23.03 10.38
CA LEU A 187 -14.42 22.23 9.14
C LEU A 187 -14.27 23.11 7.87
N GLY A 188 -13.68 24.30 7.99
CA GLY A 188 -13.81 25.34 6.96
C GLY A 188 -12.79 26.47 7.02
N THR A 189 -11.51 26.18 6.77
CA THR A 189 -10.49 27.17 6.41
C THR A 189 -9.78 26.76 5.10
N CYS A 190 -9.20 27.74 4.40
CA CYS A 190 -8.28 27.53 3.28
C CYS A 190 -6.89 28.05 3.68
N ASN A 191 -5.86 27.20 3.60
CA ASN A 191 -4.48 27.59 3.87
C ASN A 191 -3.72 27.82 2.56
N GLU A 192 -3.78 29.07 2.09
CA GLU A 192 -2.98 29.72 1.03
C GLU A 192 -3.03 29.17 -0.41
N THR A 193 -2.63 30.05 -1.35
CA THR A 193 -2.81 29.91 -2.79
C THR A 193 -1.60 29.29 -3.49
N SER A 194 -1.74 28.12 -4.12
CA SER A 194 -0.70 27.57 -5.00
C SER A 194 -0.68 28.29 -6.36
N SER A 195 0.35 29.09 -6.62
CA SER A 195 0.52 29.78 -7.90
C SER A 195 1.13 28.89 -8.99
N SER A 196 0.42 27.84 -9.43
CA SER A 196 0.57 27.24 -10.76
C SER A 196 -0.43 26.10 -11.03
N VAL A 197 -0.81 25.96 -12.30
CA VAL A 197 -1.65 24.89 -12.90
C VAL A 197 -3.19 25.05 -12.70
N LEU A 198 -3.79 25.71 -13.70
CA LEU A 198 -5.21 25.59 -14.11
C LEU A 198 -6.32 26.08 -13.15
N GLY A 199 -6.20 27.30 -12.62
CA GLY A 199 -7.35 27.98 -12.01
C GLY A 199 -7.08 29.41 -11.58
N GLY A 200 -7.33 30.39 -12.47
CA GLY A 200 -7.44 31.78 -12.05
C GLY A 200 -8.70 32.02 -11.21
N SER A 201 -8.66 33.04 -10.34
CA SER A 201 -9.81 33.49 -9.54
C SER A 201 -11.07 33.62 -10.43
N PRO A 202 -12.24 33.12 -9.99
CA PRO A 202 -13.48 33.12 -10.77
C PRO A 202 -14.08 34.53 -10.95
N ASP A 203 -13.48 35.33 -11.84
CA ASP A 203 -13.98 36.66 -12.21
C ASP A 203 -15.28 36.55 -13.04
N ALA A 204 -16.42 36.87 -12.41
CA ALA A 204 -17.71 36.89 -13.06
C ALA A 204 -17.94 38.09 -14.00
N THR A 205 -17.06 39.10 -13.99
CA THR A 205 -17.35 40.41 -14.63
C THR A 205 -16.87 40.54 -16.07
N ARG A 206 -15.90 39.73 -16.51
CA ARG A 206 -15.32 39.77 -17.87
C ARG A 206 -15.36 38.40 -18.56
N ARG A 207 -15.54 38.39 -19.88
CA ARG A 207 -15.55 37.20 -20.75
C ARG A 207 -14.64 37.38 -21.95
N ASP A 208 -14.45 36.34 -22.73
CA ASP A 208 -13.96 36.43 -24.11
C ASP A 208 -15.09 36.07 -25.09
N LEU A 209 -14.94 36.42 -26.37
CA LEU A 209 -15.86 36.00 -27.44
C LEU A 209 -15.11 35.21 -28.49
N SER A 210 -15.46 33.93 -28.66
CA SER A 210 -14.81 33.04 -29.63
C SER A 210 -15.75 32.68 -30.78
N VAL A 211 -15.21 32.62 -31.99
CA VAL A 211 -15.91 32.06 -33.16
C VAL A 211 -15.05 31.03 -33.88
N VAL A 212 -15.66 29.89 -34.20
CA VAL A 212 -15.10 28.81 -35.01
C VAL A 212 -15.93 28.70 -36.29
N ILE A 213 -15.33 28.94 -37.45
CA ILE A 213 -16.02 28.99 -38.75
C ILE A 213 -15.39 27.97 -39.70
N LEU A 214 -16.21 27.06 -40.23
CA LEU A 214 -15.79 26.20 -41.33
C LEU A 214 -15.41 27.02 -42.57
N ASN A 215 -14.24 26.78 -43.13
CA ASN A 215 -13.75 27.43 -44.34
C ASN A 215 -14.08 26.60 -45.59
N ARG A 216 -15.32 26.75 -46.09
CA ARG A 216 -15.91 26.01 -47.24
C ARG A 216 -16.86 26.92 -48.05
N ILE A 217 -17.14 26.57 -49.31
CA ILE A 217 -18.12 27.27 -50.18
C ILE A 217 -19.48 27.46 -49.49
N SER A 218 -19.94 26.44 -48.78
CA SER A 218 -21.22 26.43 -48.07
C SER A 218 -21.32 27.55 -47.04
N MET A 219 -20.33 27.61 -46.14
CA MET A 219 -20.23 28.66 -45.11
C MET A 219 -19.93 30.05 -45.69
N ALA A 220 -19.36 30.12 -46.90
CA ALA A 220 -19.25 31.36 -47.65
C ALA A 220 -20.60 31.85 -48.20
N SER A 221 -21.58 30.97 -48.44
CA SER A 221 -22.94 31.40 -48.83
C SER A 221 -23.68 32.11 -47.68
N TYR A 222 -23.36 31.79 -46.43
CA TYR A 222 -23.85 32.45 -45.22
C TYR A 222 -23.00 33.66 -44.78
N GLN A 223 -22.03 34.11 -45.60
CA GLN A 223 -21.06 35.13 -45.21
C GLN A 223 -21.67 36.48 -44.83
N SER A 224 -22.75 36.90 -45.49
CA SER A 224 -23.50 38.09 -45.08
C SER A 224 -24.13 37.90 -43.70
N GLU A 225 -24.72 36.74 -43.42
CA GLU A 225 -25.49 36.50 -42.20
C GLU A 225 -24.64 36.48 -40.94
N TRP A 226 -23.52 35.74 -40.90
CA TRP A 226 -22.66 35.73 -39.71
C TRP A 226 -21.92 37.06 -39.55
N ARG A 227 -21.60 37.79 -40.62
CA ARG A 227 -21.07 39.17 -40.52
C ARG A 227 -22.08 40.09 -39.83
N TYR A 228 -23.30 40.20 -40.34
CA TYR A 228 -24.34 41.04 -39.73
C TYR A 228 -24.75 40.52 -38.33
N GLY A 229 -24.73 39.20 -38.11
CA GLY A 229 -24.98 38.59 -36.82
C GLY A 229 -23.96 39.01 -35.76
N PHE A 230 -22.66 38.97 -36.07
CA PHE A 230 -21.62 39.47 -35.18
C PHE A 230 -21.61 41.00 -35.05
N GLU A 231 -21.97 41.74 -36.10
CA GLU A 231 -22.14 43.21 -36.01
C GLU A 231 -23.28 43.59 -35.06
N ASN A 232 -24.43 42.94 -35.14
CA ASN A 232 -25.56 43.15 -34.22
C ASN A 232 -25.22 42.68 -32.80
N PHE A 233 -24.66 41.48 -32.66
CA PHE A 233 -24.27 40.92 -31.35
C PHE A 233 -23.26 41.84 -30.65
N THR A 234 -22.09 42.08 -31.26
CA THR A 234 -21.06 42.92 -30.64
C THR A 234 -21.47 44.39 -30.56
N GLY A 235 -22.28 44.90 -31.49
CA GLY A 235 -22.81 46.26 -31.45
C GLY A 235 -23.76 46.51 -30.27
N TRP A 236 -24.53 45.50 -29.85
CA TRP A 236 -25.32 45.60 -28.62
C TRP A 236 -24.41 45.72 -27.39
N TYR A 237 -23.34 44.93 -27.31
CA TYR A 237 -22.36 45.05 -26.23
C TYR A 237 -21.61 46.39 -26.28
N ASP A 238 -21.17 46.87 -27.44
CA ASP A 238 -20.52 48.19 -27.57
C ASP A 238 -21.41 49.33 -27.04
N ALA A 239 -22.72 49.26 -27.31
CA ALA A 239 -23.68 50.30 -26.96
C ALA A 239 -24.14 50.25 -25.49
N ASN A 240 -24.24 49.06 -24.89
CA ASN A 240 -24.83 48.87 -23.56
C ASN A 240 -23.81 48.43 -22.50
N GLN A 241 -22.80 47.65 -22.89
CA GLN A 241 -21.89 46.91 -22.01
C GLN A 241 -20.46 46.81 -22.63
N PRO A 242 -19.81 47.94 -22.97
CA PRO A 242 -18.59 47.96 -23.81
C PRO A 242 -17.36 47.30 -23.18
N ASN A 243 -17.47 46.91 -21.91
CA ASN A 243 -16.44 46.33 -21.07
C ASN A 243 -16.71 44.85 -20.74
N TYR A 244 -17.66 44.19 -21.40
CA TYR A 244 -18.02 42.79 -21.09
C TYR A 244 -17.02 41.77 -21.65
N PHE A 245 -16.44 42.03 -22.82
CA PHE A 245 -15.47 41.16 -23.48
C PHE A 245 -14.06 41.75 -23.44
N ASP A 246 -13.07 40.95 -23.02
CA ASP A 246 -11.64 41.30 -23.03
C ASP A 246 -10.97 40.94 -24.35
N ASN A 247 -11.11 39.67 -24.76
CA ASN A 247 -10.49 39.15 -25.96
C ASN A 247 -11.54 38.60 -26.93
N TYR A 248 -11.23 38.69 -28.21
CA TYR A 248 -12.02 38.11 -29.28
C TYR A 248 -11.15 37.16 -30.10
N TYR A 249 -11.63 35.94 -30.34
CA TYR A 249 -10.91 34.89 -31.07
C TYR A 249 -11.67 34.49 -32.33
N ILE A 250 -10.93 34.32 -33.44
CA ILE A 250 -11.46 33.78 -34.70
C ILE A 250 -10.63 32.56 -35.04
N THR A 251 -11.29 31.43 -35.27
CA THR A 251 -10.67 30.20 -35.78
C THR A 251 -11.37 29.78 -37.05
N THR A 252 -10.62 29.71 -38.16
CA THR A 252 -11.10 29.11 -39.41
C THR A 252 -10.41 27.78 -39.64
N PHE A 253 -11.14 26.77 -40.12
CA PHE A 253 -10.57 25.44 -40.38
C PHE A 253 -11.04 24.88 -41.73
N ILE A 254 -10.18 24.12 -42.40
CA ILE A 254 -10.40 23.57 -43.75
C ILE A 254 -9.80 22.17 -43.82
N ALA A 255 -10.48 21.23 -44.49
CA ALA A 255 -9.87 19.98 -44.92
C ALA A 255 -9.11 20.21 -46.24
N LYS A 256 -7.78 20.12 -46.20
CA LYS A 256 -6.91 19.98 -47.38
C LYS A 256 -6.19 18.63 -47.33
N ALA A 257 -6.42 17.77 -48.32
CA ALA A 257 -5.65 16.55 -48.47
C ALA A 257 -4.22 16.84 -48.96
N ASN A 258 -3.21 16.21 -48.36
CA ASN A 258 -1.88 16.05 -48.93
C ASN A 258 -1.37 14.61 -48.77
N SER A 259 -0.16 14.32 -49.26
CA SER A 259 0.47 12.99 -49.22
C SER A 259 0.86 12.47 -47.82
N SER A 260 0.53 13.21 -46.76
CA SER A 260 0.90 12.91 -45.37
C SER A 260 -0.26 13.15 -44.37
N GLY A 261 -1.46 13.48 -44.84
CA GLY A 261 -2.64 13.73 -44.01
C GLY A 261 -3.40 15.01 -44.39
N PHE A 262 -4.15 15.55 -43.42
CA PHE A 262 -4.92 16.79 -43.57
C PHE A 262 -4.11 18.01 -43.12
N VAL A 263 -4.11 19.09 -43.92
CA VAL A 263 -3.43 20.35 -43.59
C VAL A 263 -4.44 21.42 -43.15
N TYR A 264 -4.28 21.90 -41.92
CA TYR A 264 -5.10 22.94 -41.31
C TYR A 264 -4.57 24.34 -41.64
N ASN A 265 -5.45 25.25 -42.04
CA ASN A 265 -5.11 26.66 -42.26
C ASN A 265 -5.80 27.53 -41.19
N ILE A 266 -5.19 27.56 -40.00
CA ILE A 266 -5.67 28.35 -38.84
C ILE A 266 -5.32 29.82 -39.06
N ILE A 267 -6.30 30.67 -39.36
CA ILE A 267 -6.08 32.11 -39.48
C ILE A 267 -6.04 32.75 -38.08
N ASN A 268 -4.83 33.14 -37.65
CA ASN A 268 -4.51 34.04 -36.54
C ASN A 268 -5.23 33.83 -35.19
N LYS A 269 -4.60 33.00 -34.36
CA LYS A 269 -4.72 32.92 -32.91
C LYS A 269 -4.07 34.13 -32.20
N LEU A 270 -4.34 35.35 -32.66
CA LEU A 270 -4.01 36.56 -31.91
C LEU A 270 -5.32 37.13 -31.37
N PRO A 271 -5.49 37.25 -30.04
CA PRO A 271 -6.70 37.84 -29.49
C PRO A 271 -6.82 39.28 -29.99
N PHE A 272 -7.93 39.59 -30.66
CA PHE A 272 -8.30 40.98 -30.87
C PHE A 272 -8.74 41.54 -29.51
N THR A 273 -8.26 42.72 -29.14
CA THR A 273 -8.63 43.38 -27.86
C THR A 273 -9.79 44.37 -28.03
N THR A 274 -10.40 44.44 -29.22
CA THR A 274 -11.54 45.32 -29.50
C THR A 274 -12.53 44.68 -30.47
N SER A 275 -13.83 44.94 -30.24
CA SER A 275 -14.92 44.55 -31.15
C SER A 275 -14.77 45.13 -32.56
N ALA A 276 -14.15 46.31 -32.69
CA ALA A 276 -13.90 46.96 -33.97
C ALA A 276 -12.87 46.19 -34.81
N ALA A 277 -11.74 45.77 -34.21
CA ALA A 277 -10.74 44.96 -34.89
C ALA A 277 -11.29 43.57 -35.25
N PHE A 278 -12.03 42.93 -34.32
CA PHE A 278 -12.74 41.66 -34.54
C PHE A 278 -13.71 41.72 -35.72
N ARG A 279 -14.62 42.72 -35.75
CA ARG A 279 -15.54 42.94 -36.88
C ARG A 279 -14.80 43.24 -38.19
N SER A 280 -13.71 44.00 -38.14
CA SER A 280 -12.88 44.26 -39.32
C SER A 280 -12.28 42.97 -39.89
N GLN A 281 -11.76 42.08 -39.03
CA GLN A 281 -11.24 40.79 -39.46
C GLN A 281 -12.36 39.90 -40.01
N ILE A 282 -13.51 39.81 -39.34
CA ILE A 282 -14.71 39.09 -39.79
C ILE A 282 -15.18 39.56 -41.18
N ARG A 283 -15.15 40.87 -41.43
CA ARG A 283 -15.41 41.45 -42.77
C ARG A 283 -14.29 41.18 -43.79
N GLY A 284 -13.06 40.96 -43.34
CA GLY A 284 -11.90 40.61 -44.17
C GLY A 284 -11.71 39.11 -44.44
N LEU A 285 -12.44 38.21 -43.77
CA LEU A 285 -12.30 36.75 -43.93
C LEU A 285 -12.61 36.31 -45.38
N GLY A 286 -11.54 36.03 -46.14
CA GLY A 286 -11.59 35.39 -47.45
C GLY A 286 -11.69 33.87 -47.32
N LEU A 287 -12.92 33.36 -47.24
CA LEU A 287 -13.14 31.92 -47.22
C LEU A 287 -12.74 31.30 -48.57
N THR A 288 -11.96 30.23 -48.50
CA THR A 288 -11.30 29.56 -49.63
C THR A 288 -12.15 28.40 -50.11
N VAL A 289 -12.23 28.21 -51.43
CA VAL A 289 -12.91 27.05 -52.02
C VAL A 289 -12.11 25.77 -51.74
N SER A 290 -12.55 24.96 -50.78
CA SER A 290 -12.18 23.54 -50.75
C SER A 290 -13.05 22.75 -51.71
N THR A 291 -12.44 21.83 -52.46
CA THR A 291 -13.13 20.82 -53.27
C THR A 291 -13.42 19.53 -52.48
N VAL A 292 -12.95 19.42 -51.23
CA VAL A 292 -13.23 18.27 -50.37
C VAL A 292 -14.68 18.31 -49.90
N THR A 293 -15.42 17.22 -50.15
CA THR A 293 -16.87 17.18 -49.98
C THR A 293 -17.38 16.54 -48.68
N THR A 294 -16.52 15.88 -47.90
CA THR A 294 -16.91 15.14 -46.69
C THR A 294 -15.81 15.18 -45.62
N GLY A 295 -16.23 15.10 -44.35
CA GLY A 295 -15.36 14.90 -43.19
C GLY A 295 -14.66 16.16 -42.68
N GLN A 296 -15.08 16.66 -41.52
CA GLN A 296 -14.62 17.94 -40.98
C GLN A 296 -13.89 17.81 -39.64
N PRO A 297 -12.68 18.37 -39.48
CA PRO A 297 -11.94 18.31 -38.21
C PRO A 297 -12.43 19.39 -37.23
N VAL A 298 -13.71 19.31 -36.86
CA VAL A 298 -14.39 20.32 -36.04
C VAL A 298 -13.92 20.24 -34.60
N LEU A 299 -13.70 19.04 -34.07
CA LEU A 299 -13.32 18.87 -32.67
C LEU A 299 -11.91 19.41 -32.42
N SER A 300 -10.99 19.16 -33.36
CA SER A 300 -9.65 19.77 -33.43
C SER A 300 -9.71 21.30 -33.48
N ALA A 301 -10.66 21.86 -34.24
CA ALA A 301 -10.81 23.31 -34.35
C ALA A 301 -11.25 23.92 -33.02
N ILE A 302 -12.28 23.37 -32.37
CA ILE A 302 -12.74 23.80 -31.03
C ILE A 302 -11.59 23.67 -30.02
N GLN A 303 -10.91 22.51 -29.97
CA GLN A 303 -9.77 22.27 -29.08
C GLN A 303 -8.68 23.35 -29.25
N LYS A 304 -8.28 23.64 -30.49
CA LYS A 304 -7.25 24.64 -30.81
C LYS A 304 -7.67 26.10 -30.56
N THR A 305 -8.97 26.39 -30.48
CA THR A 305 -9.46 27.68 -30.00
C THR A 305 -9.39 27.78 -28.48
N ILE A 306 -9.67 26.69 -27.74
CA ILE A 306 -9.62 26.68 -26.26
C ILE A 306 -8.18 26.77 -25.72
N VAL A 307 -7.21 26.05 -26.29
CA VAL A 307 -5.84 26.01 -25.75
C VAL A 307 -4.86 26.94 -26.46
N ASP A 308 -3.80 27.39 -25.77
CA ASP A 308 -2.67 28.14 -26.30
C ASP A 308 -1.74 27.25 -27.18
N ASN A 309 -0.54 27.71 -27.53
CA ASN A 309 0.41 26.91 -28.34
C ASN A 309 1.23 25.92 -27.50
N SER A 310 1.18 26.05 -26.18
CA SER A 310 1.82 25.18 -25.17
C SER A 310 0.84 24.15 -24.58
N GLY A 311 -0.46 24.25 -24.89
CA GLY A 311 -1.52 23.35 -24.42
C GLY A 311 -2.33 23.89 -23.24
N ASN A 312 -2.05 25.08 -22.73
CA ASN A 312 -2.77 25.66 -21.58
C ASN A 312 -4.10 26.27 -22.03
N ILE A 313 -5.11 26.31 -21.15
CA ILE A 313 -6.40 26.96 -21.46
C ILE A 313 -6.19 28.48 -21.64
N ALA A 314 -6.59 29.00 -22.79
CA ALA A 314 -6.38 30.37 -23.22
C ALA A 314 -7.66 31.25 -23.17
N ILE A 315 -8.83 30.64 -23.01
CA ILE A 315 -10.14 31.32 -22.95
C ILE A 315 -10.61 31.41 -21.49
N LYS A 316 -11.18 32.55 -21.10
CA LYS A 316 -11.83 32.75 -19.79
C LYS A 316 -13.04 31.84 -19.58
N LYS A 317 -13.24 31.38 -18.34
CA LYS A 317 -14.42 30.60 -17.90
C LYS A 317 -15.73 31.31 -18.30
N ARG A 318 -16.77 30.54 -18.65
CA ARG A 318 -18.11 30.99 -19.08
C ARG A 318 -18.13 31.86 -20.34
N SER A 319 -17.06 31.88 -21.14
CA SER A 319 -17.04 32.62 -22.41
C SER A 319 -17.88 31.92 -23.49
N PRO A 320 -18.69 32.64 -24.27
CA PRO A 320 -19.40 32.07 -25.42
C PRO A 320 -18.45 31.77 -26.59
N MET A 321 -18.55 30.55 -27.11
CA MET A 321 -17.93 30.13 -28.36
C MET A 321 -19.01 29.74 -29.37
N PHE A 322 -19.10 30.48 -30.48
CA PHE A 322 -20.01 30.18 -31.58
C PHE A 322 -19.31 29.29 -32.61
N VAL A 323 -19.87 28.12 -32.91
CA VAL A 323 -19.27 27.14 -33.83
C VAL A 323 -20.20 26.91 -35.02
N PHE A 324 -19.76 27.28 -36.22
CA PHE A 324 -20.56 27.20 -37.45
C PHE A 324 -20.09 26.05 -38.35
N VAL A 325 -20.98 25.09 -38.61
CA VAL A 325 -20.71 23.84 -39.34
C VAL A 325 -21.86 23.46 -40.28
N ASP A 326 -21.59 22.61 -41.28
CA ASP A 326 -22.59 22.13 -42.26
C ASP A 326 -22.58 20.60 -42.48
N ASP A 327 -21.76 19.87 -41.72
CA ASP A 327 -21.41 18.45 -41.97
C ASP A 327 -20.95 17.74 -40.69
N GLU A 328 -20.83 16.41 -40.74
CA GLU A 328 -20.40 15.61 -39.59
C GLU A 328 -18.89 15.78 -39.27
N PRO A 329 -18.50 15.71 -37.98
CA PRO A 329 -17.11 15.76 -37.59
C PRO A 329 -16.40 14.46 -37.99
N SER A 330 -15.23 14.54 -38.62
CA SER A 330 -14.39 13.37 -38.96
C SER A 330 -13.41 12.99 -37.85
N ASP A 331 -13.25 13.84 -36.84
CA ASP A 331 -12.31 13.68 -35.73
C ASP A 331 -12.98 13.29 -34.40
N VAL A 332 -14.02 12.47 -34.47
CA VAL A 332 -14.79 11.95 -33.31
C VAL A 332 -13.88 11.22 -32.30
N TYR A 333 -12.72 10.73 -32.70
CA TYR A 333 -11.72 10.15 -31.78
C TYR A 333 -11.20 11.18 -30.74
N LEU A 334 -11.25 12.48 -31.03
CA LEU A 334 -10.93 13.57 -30.08
C LEU A 334 -12.08 13.94 -29.14
N LEU A 335 -13.28 13.34 -29.31
CA LEU A 335 -14.45 13.71 -28.53
C LEU A 335 -14.16 13.66 -27.03
N ARG A 336 -13.47 12.61 -26.57
CA ARG A 336 -13.24 12.42 -25.14
C ARG A 336 -12.31 13.47 -24.53
N ASP A 337 -11.22 13.78 -25.22
CA ASP A 337 -10.28 14.83 -24.79
C ASP A 337 -10.94 16.21 -24.82
N LEU A 338 -11.80 16.44 -25.82
CA LEU A 338 -12.53 17.70 -25.95
C LEU A 338 -13.62 17.86 -24.88
N GLU A 339 -14.36 16.82 -24.54
CA GLU A 339 -15.31 16.85 -23.41
C GLU A 339 -14.63 17.28 -22.11
N LEU A 340 -13.49 16.65 -21.79
CA LEU A 340 -12.70 17.01 -20.61
C LEU A 340 -12.23 18.46 -20.67
N LEU A 341 -11.70 18.90 -21.82
CA LEU A 341 -11.22 20.26 -22.02
C LEU A 341 -12.35 21.31 -21.93
N VAL A 342 -13.55 20.99 -22.40
CA VAL A 342 -14.75 21.83 -22.27
C VAL A 342 -15.15 21.97 -20.80
N VAL A 343 -15.12 20.88 -20.02
CA VAL A 343 -15.39 20.91 -18.58
C VAL A 343 -14.29 21.65 -17.79
N GLN A 344 -13.02 21.53 -18.20
CA GLN A 344 -11.89 22.26 -17.59
C GLN A 344 -11.93 23.77 -17.88
N SER A 345 -12.24 24.15 -19.13
CA SER A 345 -12.33 25.56 -19.52
C SER A 345 -13.65 26.23 -19.10
N GLN A 346 -14.70 25.45 -18.84
CA GLN A 346 -16.07 25.93 -18.60
C GLN A 346 -16.55 26.91 -19.70
N VAL A 347 -16.11 26.69 -20.94
CA VAL A 347 -16.55 27.43 -22.13
C VAL A 347 -17.97 27.01 -22.51
N GLN A 348 -18.78 27.92 -23.06
CA GLN A 348 -20.14 27.61 -23.53
C GLN A 348 -20.15 27.47 -25.05
N LEU A 349 -20.47 26.26 -25.56
CA LEU A 349 -20.48 25.96 -26.99
C LEU A 349 -21.87 26.20 -27.59
N PHE A 350 -21.98 27.24 -28.42
CA PHE A 350 -23.15 27.53 -29.24
C PHE A 350 -22.91 26.96 -30.64
N ILE A 351 -23.25 25.68 -30.82
CA ILE A 351 -23.02 24.95 -32.07
C ILE A 351 -24.21 25.18 -33.00
N MET A 352 -23.93 25.75 -34.17
CA MET A 352 -24.90 26.18 -35.17
C MET A 352 -24.70 25.39 -36.46
N VAL A 353 -25.64 24.49 -36.76
CA VAL A 353 -25.67 23.68 -37.97
C VAL A 353 -26.46 24.40 -39.06
N THR A 354 -25.85 24.56 -40.24
CA THR A 354 -26.47 25.11 -41.45
C THR A 354 -26.62 24.04 -42.53
N SER A 355 -27.53 24.25 -43.50
CA SER A 355 -27.51 23.48 -44.75
C SER A 355 -26.28 23.81 -45.60
N GLN A 356 -25.98 22.99 -46.61
CA GLN A 356 -24.79 23.19 -47.45
C GLN A 356 -24.84 24.46 -48.32
N TYR A 357 -26.02 25.08 -48.49
CA TYR A 357 -26.16 26.36 -49.21
C TYR A 357 -27.37 27.12 -48.65
N ALA A 358 -27.30 28.45 -48.54
CA ALA A 358 -28.41 29.29 -48.09
C ALA A 358 -29.71 29.17 -48.93
N SER A 359 -29.65 28.56 -50.12
CA SER A 359 -30.79 28.24 -50.99
C SER A 359 -31.39 26.83 -50.79
N GLN A 360 -30.77 25.98 -49.96
CA GLN A 360 -31.20 24.60 -49.70
C GLN A 360 -31.76 24.45 -48.29
N THR A 361 -32.83 23.67 -48.14
CA THR A 361 -33.45 23.35 -46.85
C THR A 361 -32.84 22.11 -46.17
N THR A 362 -32.38 21.11 -46.93
CA THR A 362 -31.84 19.85 -46.41
C THR A 362 -30.36 19.94 -46.04
N CYS A 363 -29.94 19.17 -45.03
CA CYS A 363 -28.57 19.16 -44.52
C CYS A 363 -27.82 17.85 -44.76
N GLY A 364 -26.49 17.90 -44.69
CA GLY A 364 -25.63 16.71 -44.76
C GLY A 364 -25.62 15.88 -43.48
N ILE A 365 -25.89 16.52 -42.33
CA ILE A 365 -26.06 15.84 -41.03
C ILE A 365 -27.47 15.25 -40.96
N ALA A 366 -27.57 13.94 -40.77
CA ALA A 366 -28.86 13.28 -40.58
C ALA A 366 -29.40 13.55 -39.16
N ALA A 367 -30.72 13.66 -39.01
CA ALA A 367 -31.36 13.92 -37.70
C ALA A 367 -31.07 12.85 -36.63
N SER A 368 -30.70 11.64 -37.06
CA SER A 368 -30.22 10.54 -36.21
C SER A 368 -28.77 10.13 -36.54
N GLY A 369 -28.01 11.03 -37.17
CA GLY A 369 -26.63 10.81 -37.58
C GLY A 369 -25.65 10.96 -36.41
N THR A 370 -24.50 10.30 -36.53
CA THR A 370 -23.42 10.34 -35.55
C THR A 370 -22.96 11.76 -35.24
N GLY A 371 -22.94 12.65 -36.23
CA GLY A 371 -22.55 14.05 -36.05
C GLY A 371 -23.53 14.87 -35.22
N GLN A 372 -24.85 14.65 -35.36
CA GLN A 372 -25.84 15.37 -34.56
C GLN A 372 -25.71 15.02 -33.07
N VAL A 373 -25.51 13.74 -32.75
CA VAL A 373 -25.30 13.28 -31.36
C VAL A 373 -24.04 13.90 -30.75
N VAL A 374 -22.93 13.91 -31.50
CA VAL A 374 -21.66 14.52 -31.05
C VAL A 374 -21.82 16.01 -30.75
N TYR A 375 -22.48 16.77 -31.64
CA TYR A 375 -22.68 18.20 -31.45
C TYR A 375 -23.70 18.53 -30.34
N SER A 376 -24.80 17.78 -30.21
CA SER A 376 -25.76 18.01 -29.11
C SER A 376 -25.14 17.67 -27.75
N GLN A 377 -24.37 16.59 -27.66
CA GLN A 377 -23.63 16.19 -26.45
C GLN A 377 -22.59 17.25 -26.04
N LEU A 378 -21.78 17.77 -26.96
CA LEU A 378 -20.81 18.84 -26.66
C LEU A 378 -21.50 20.14 -26.23
N ALA A 379 -22.61 20.52 -26.85
CA ALA A 379 -23.40 21.67 -26.43
C ALA A 379 -23.96 21.47 -25.01
N ALA A 380 -24.57 20.33 -24.71
CA ALA A 380 -25.12 19.99 -23.39
C ALA A 380 -24.06 19.95 -22.27
N ILE A 381 -22.91 19.31 -22.52
CA ILE A 381 -21.79 19.25 -21.56
C ILE A 381 -21.24 20.65 -21.27
N SER A 382 -21.19 21.53 -22.28
CA SER A 382 -20.77 22.92 -22.11
C SER A 382 -21.81 23.85 -21.44
N GLY A 383 -23.06 23.40 -21.26
CA GLY A 383 -24.19 24.26 -20.89
C GLY A 383 -24.54 25.33 -21.94
N GLY A 384 -24.11 25.11 -23.19
CA GLY A 384 -24.35 25.93 -24.37
C GLY A 384 -25.67 25.58 -25.06
N LEU A 385 -25.69 25.59 -26.39
CA LEU A 385 -26.88 25.29 -27.20
C LEU A 385 -26.53 24.63 -28.54
N PHE A 386 -27.30 23.63 -28.95
CA PHE A 386 -27.23 23.02 -30.28
C PHE A 386 -28.39 23.52 -31.17
N VAL A 387 -28.10 24.50 -32.02
CA VAL A 387 -29.09 25.08 -32.93
C VAL A 387 -28.94 24.49 -34.32
N ASN A 388 -30.03 23.91 -34.79
CA ASN A 388 -30.14 23.28 -36.10
C ASN A 388 -31.04 24.14 -37.00
N PHE A 389 -30.43 24.82 -37.98
CA PHE A 389 -31.14 25.66 -38.95
C PHE A 389 -31.66 24.90 -40.18
N CYS A 390 -31.43 23.59 -40.27
CA CYS A 390 -31.96 22.77 -41.35
C CYS A 390 -33.49 22.92 -41.45
N ASN A 391 -33.99 23.03 -42.68
CA ASN A 391 -35.39 23.29 -43.03
C ASN A 391 -35.96 24.66 -42.59
N SER A 392 -35.13 25.58 -42.08
CA SER A 392 -35.56 26.97 -41.81
C SER A 392 -35.86 27.74 -43.10
N PRO A 393 -36.82 28.70 -43.08
CA PRO A 393 -36.95 29.66 -44.17
C PRO A 393 -35.67 30.51 -44.32
N PRO A 394 -35.23 30.87 -45.55
CA PRO A 394 -33.97 31.59 -45.82
C PRO A 394 -33.96 33.07 -45.38
N ASN A 395 -34.80 33.45 -44.42
CA ASN A 395 -34.97 34.81 -43.92
C ASN A 395 -33.93 35.14 -42.83
N SER A 396 -32.64 34.98 -43.15
CA SER A 396 -31.48 35.26 -42.29
C SER A 396 -31.52 34.59 -40.89
N PRO A 397 -31.62 33.25 -40.81
CA PRO A 397 -31.71 32.51 -39.54
C PRO A 397 -30.55 32.79 -38.58
N ILE A 398 -29.30 32.90 -39.07
CA ILE A 398 -28.14 33.13 -38.20
C ILE A 398 -28.21 34.53 -37.61
N THR A 399 -28.40 35.56 -38.45
CA THR A 399 -28.44 36.96 -38.01
C THR A 399 -29.52 37.18 -36.95
N LYS A 400 -30.72 36.61 -37.13
CA LYS A 400 -31.81 36.72 -36.15
C LYS A 400 -31.50 36.01 -34.84
N THR A 401 -30.99 34.79 -34.89
CA THR A 401 -30.63 34.01 -33.70
C THR A 401 -29.56 34.74 -32.89
N MET A 402 -28.50 35.23 -33.55
CA MET A 402 -27.45 36.02 -32.88
C MET A 402 -27.97 37.35 -32.34
N SER A 403 -28.86 38.04 -33.06
CA SER A 403 -29.47 39.30 -32.57
C SER A 403 -30.35 39.08 -31.33
N ALA A 404 -31.01 37.93 -31.23
CA ALA A 404 -31.76 37.54 -30.03
C ALA A 404 -30.82 37.14 -28.88
N LEU A 405 -29.79 36.33 -29.15
CA LEU A 405 -28.82 35.91 -28.13
C LEU A 405 -27.97 37.07 -27.58
N GLY A 406 -27.75 38.14 -28.33
CA GLY A 406 -26.96 39.30 -27.91
C GLY A 406 -27.35 39.86 -26.54
N PRO A 407 -28.57 40.42 -26.39
CA PRO A 407 -29.08 40.90 -25.10
C PRO A 407 -29.29 39.79 -24.08
N ILE A 408 -29.62 38.57 -24.53
CA ILE A 408 -29.97 37.45 -23.64
C ILE A 408 -28.75 36.90 -22.90
N LEU A 409 -27.59 36.78 -23.55
CA LEU A 409 -26.37 36.20 -22.94
C LEU A 409 -25.67 37.13 -21.94
N TYR A 410 -26.13 38.37 -21.77
CA TYR A 410 -25.58 39.29 -20.77
C TYR A 410 -26.06 38.92 -19.37
N GLN A 411 -25.12 38.59 -18.47
CA GLN A 411 -25.42 38.16 -17.10
C GLN A 411 -26.43 37.00 -17.03
N LEU A 412 -26.41 36.10 -18.02
CA LEU A 412 -27.34 34.99 -18.10
C LEU A 412 -26.91 33.82 -17.21
N GLU A 413 -27.78 33.44 -16.29
CA GLU A 413 -27.59 32.26 -15.46
C GLU A 413 -28.61 31.17 -15.80
N THR A 414 -28.14 29.93 -15.93
CA THR A 414 -29.00 28.75 -16.00
C THR A 414 -29.64 28.52 -14.63
N MET A 415 -30.97 28.57 -14.52
CA MET A 415 -31.71 28.15 -13.32
C MET A 415 -32.00 26.65 -13.33
N THR A 416 -32.40 26.12 -14.49
CA THR A 416 -32.35 24.68 -14.75
C THR A 416 -32.23 24.39 -16.24
N GLN A 417 -31.75 23.19 -16.57
CA GLN A 417 -31.65 22.68 -17.93
C GLN A 417 -31.88 21.17 -17.91
N LEU A 418 -32.39 20.62 -19.01
CA LEU A 418 -32.60 19.19 -19.18
C LEU A 418 -32.45 18.79 -20.64
N ASP A 419 -31.73 17.70 -20.87
CA ASP A 419 -31.50 17.05 -22.16
C ASP A 419 -32.18 15.68 -22.18
N ALA A 420 -33.18 15.48 -23.05
CA ALA A 420 -33.91 14.22 -23.13
C ALA A 420 -33.94 13.65 -24.56
N PRO A 421 -33.79 12.32 -24.72
CA PRO A 421 -33.75 11.65 -26.02
C PRO A 421 -35.14 11.56 -26.68
N ASP A 422 -36.21 11.63 -25.88
CA ASP A 422 -37.59 11.77 -26.31
C ASP A 422 -38.36 12.56 -25.27
N CYS A 423 -39.13 13.55 -25.73
CA CYS A 423 -39.97 14.42 -24.91
C CYS A 423 -41.47 14.19 -25.15
N SER A 424 -41.83 13.13 -25.87
CA SER A 424 -43.21 12.81 -26.27
C SER A 424 -44.15 12.56 -25.09
N THR A 425 -43.61 12.01 -23.99
CA THR A 425 -44.33 11.71 -22.74
C THR A 425 -44.40 12.88 -21.77
N GLY A 426 -43.71 13.98 -22.05
CA GLY A 426 -43.61 15.16 -21.19
C GLY A 426 -42.51 15.04 -20.15
N ILE A 427 -41.41 15.78 -20.34
CA ILE A 427 -40.34 15.89 -19.35
C ILE A 427 -40.62 17.05 -18.40
N THR A 428 -40.29 16.88 -17.11
CA THR A 428 -40.57 17.88 -16.07
C THR A 428 -39.35 18.10 -15.19
N ASP A 429 -39.08 19.36 -14.85
CA ASP A 429 -38.06 19.74 -13.86
C ASP A 429 -38.55 20.92 -13.01
N SER A 430 -37.81 21.30 -11.97
CA SER A 430 -38.13 22.40 -11.06
C SER A 430 -37.00 23.42 -10.92
N PHE A 431 -37.38 24.68 -10.66
CA PHE A 431 -36.47 25.78 -10.45
C PHE A 431 -37.08 26.86 -9.53
N GLY A 432 -36.23 27.52 -8.74
CA GLY A 432 -36.61 28.66 -7.90
C GLY A 432 -36.40 30.01 -8.61
N ILE A 433 -37.40 30.88 -8.51
CA ILE A 433 -37.39 32.25 -9.03
C ILE A 433 -37.22 33.25 -7.89
N GLY A 434 -36.10 33.99 -7.94
CA GLY A 434 -35.76 35.07 -7.02
C GLY A 434 -36.02 36.47 -7.55
N ASN A 435 -35.47 37.48 -6.88
CA ASN A 435 -35.70 38.90 -7.20
C ASN A 435 -34.85 39.33 -8.42
N GLN A 436 -35.26 38.93 -9.63
CA GLN A 436 -34.56 39.26 -10.89
C GLN A 436 -35.54 39.74 -11.97
N GLN A 437 -35.03 40.41 -13.02
CA GLN A 437 -35.87 41.25 -13.89
C GLN A 437 -36.39 40.59 -15.16
N THR A 438 -35.63 39.68 -15.79
CA THR A 438 -36.02 39.07 -17.08
C THR A 438 -35.64 37.60 -17.14
N TYR A 439 -36.60 36.78 -17.58
CA TYR A 439 -36.49 35.33 -17.64
C TYR A 439 -36.81 34.82 -19.05
N TYR A 440 -36.11 33.77 -19.46
CA TYR A 440 -36.23 33.15 -20.78
C TYR A 440 -36.28 31.63 -20.66
N ILE A 441 -37.10 31.00 -21.48
CA ILE A 441 -36.99 29.57 -21.77
C ILE A 441 -36.43 29.44 -23.18
N ILE A 442 -35.27 28.82 -23.28
CA ILE A 442 -34.61 28.51 -24.54
C ILE A 442 -34.79 27.02 -24.75
N THR A 443 -35.38 26.61 -25.87
CA THR A 443 -35.57 25.19 -26.20
C THR A 443 -35.07 24.88 -27.60
N THR A 444 -34.53 23.69 -27.79
CA THR A 444 -34.19 23.15 -29.10
C THR A 444 -34.88 21.81 -29.25
N SER A 445 -35.81 21.70 -30.20
CA SER A 445 -36.65 20.52 -30.41
C SER A 445 -37.02 20.33 -31.88
N ASP A 446 -37.10 19.08 -32.32
CA ASP A 446 -37.41 18.72 -33.72
C ASP A 446 -38.83 19.16 -34.16
N ASN A 447 -39.73 19.34 -33.19
CA ASN A 447 -41.11 19.77 -33.38
C ASN A 447 -41.43 20.96 -32.47
N THR A 448 -42.56 21.63 -32.70
CA THR A 448 -43.02 22.75 -31.86
C THR A 448 -43.33 22.27 -30.44
N PRO A 449 -42.60 22.74 -29.42
CA PRO A 449 -42.76 22.26 -28.06
C PRO A 449 -43.94 22.94 -27.38
N ASN A 450 -44.74 22.16 -26.65
CA ASN A 450 -45.68 22.67 -25.69
C ASN A 450 -44.97 22.83 -24.35
N VAL A 451 -44.88 24.06 -23.85
CA VAL A 451 -44.21 24.40 -22.59
C VAL A 451 -45.26 24.93 -21.63
N SER A 452 -45.24 24.42 -20.40
CA SER A 452 -46.11 24.91 -19.32
C SER A 452 -45.30 25.09 -18.04
N LEU A 453 -45.65 26.11 -17.26
CA LEU A 453 -45.09 26.37 -15.94
C LEU A 453 -46.19 26.18 -14.89
N TYR A 454 -45.89 25.48 -13.81
CA TYR A 454 -46.75 25.33 -12.65
C TYR A 454 -46.05 25.90 -11.42
N ASN A 455 -46.56 26.99 -10.87
CA ASN A 455 -46.05 27.56 -9.63
C ASN A 455 -46.49 26.65 -8.46
N LEU A 456 -45.51 26.05 -7.77
CA LEU A 456 -45.74 25.09 -6.68
C LEU A 456 -46.25 25.77 -5.39
N ASP A 457 -45.92 27.04 -5.18
CA ASP A 457 -46.34 27.82 -4.02
C ASP A 457 -47.79 28.33 -4.18
N SER A 458 -48.13 28.92 -5.34
CA SER A 458 -49.46 29.49 -5.63
C SER A 458 -50.45 28.50 -6.24
N LYS A 459 -49.97 27.32 -6.69
CA LYS A 459 -50.74 26.27 -7.39
C LYS A 459 -51.39 26.73 -8.70
N GLN A 460 -50.78 27.68 -9.39
CA GLN A 460 -51.27 28.24 -10.66
C GLN A 460 -50.41 27.77 -11.85
N THR A 461 -51.07 27.53 -13.00
CA THR A 461 -50.41 27.21 -14.26
C THR A 461 -50.31 28.46 -15.14
N THR A 462 -49.12 28.72 -15.67
CA THR A 462 -48.82 29.78 -16.65
C THR A 462 -48.29 29.15 -17.93
N VAL A 463 -48.82 29.56 -19.09
CA VAL A 463 -48.30 29.14 -20.40
C VAL A 463 -47.41 30.26 -20.95
N PRO A 464 -46.10 30.02 -21.17
CA PRO A 464 -45.18 31.01 -21.72
C PRO A 464 -45.59 31.46 -23.13
N THR A 465 -45.40 32.74 -23.44
CA THR A 465 -45.62 33.23 -24.81
C THR A 465 -44.38 32.98 -25.65
N ALA A 466 -44.54 32.31 -26.80
CA ALA A 466 -43.47 32.11 -27.76
C ALA A 466 -43.07 33.45 -28.39
N GLY A 467 -41.80 33.85 -28.23
CA GLY A 467 -41.28 35.12 -28.73
C GLY A 467 -40.56 34.99 -30.08
N LEU A 468 -39.70 33.97 -30.24
CA LEU A 468 -38.95 33.73 -31.47
C LEU A 468 -38.83 32.23 -31.76
N HIS A 469 -38.95 31.85 -33.04
CA HIS A 469 -38.78 30.48 -33.53
C HIS A 469 -37.99 30.49 -34.84
N ILE A 470 -36.89 29.73 -34.90
CA ILE A 470 -35.98 29.61 -36.05
C ILE A 470 -35.41 28.19 -36.08
N GLY A 471 -35.78 27.38 -37.07
CA GLY A 471 -35.31 25.99 -37.16
C GLY A 471 -35.80 25.16 -35.98
N ASN A 472 -34.90 24.44 -35.30
CA ASN A 472 -35.26 23.75 -34.05
C ASN A 472 -35.30 24.69 -32.82
N PHE A 473 -34.85 25.94 -32.92
CA PHE A 473 -34.70 26.86 -31.78
C PHE A 473 -35.98 27.64 -31.51
N TYR A 474 -36.45 27.58 -30.27
CA TYR A 474 -37.56 28.36 -29.74
C TYR A 474 -37.10 29.16 -28.52
N LEU A 475 -37.57 30.40 -28.44
CA LEU A 475 -37.35 31.30 -27.32
C LEU A 475 -38.69 31.80 -26.80
N PHE A 476 -38.97 31.54 -25.52
CA PHE A 476 -40.13 32.04 -24.81
C PHE A 476 -39.69 33.10 -23.80
N SER A 477 -40.39 34.23 -23.77
CA SER A 477 -40.17 35.29 -22.77
C SER A 477 -41.09 35.07 -21.57
N LEU A 478 -40.53 35.20 -20.37
CA LEU A 478 -41.22 35.09 -19.10
C LEU A 478 -41.18 36.45 -18.39
N ASN A 479 -42.27 37.20 -18.50
CA ASN A 479 -42.42 38.51 -17.87
C ASN A 479 -43.25 38.36 -16.57
N GLU A 480 -42.91 39.15 -15.54
CA GLU A 480 -43.72 39.34 -14.33
C GLU A 480 -44.09 38.06 -13.54
N LEU A 481 -43.21 37.05 -13.52
CA LEU A 481 -43.43 35.86 -12.68
C LEU A 481 -43.24 36.20 -11.18
N PRO A 482 -44.22 35.90 -10.31
CA PRO A 482 -44.04 36.00 -8.86
C PRO A 482 -42.85 35.20 -8.32
N LEU A 483 -42.27 35.66 -7.21
CA LEU A 483 -41.28 34.89 -6.45
C LEU A 483 -41.86 33.52 -6.05
N GLY A 484 -41.06 32.47 -6.17
CA GLY A 484 -41.50 31.13 -5.79
C GLY A 484 -40.78 29.99 -6.50
N THR A 485 -41.19 28.76 -6.21
CA THR A 485 -40.69 27.56 -6.87
C THR A 485 -41.63 27.16 -8.00
N TYR A 486 -41.09 26.95 -9.19
CA TYR A 486 -41.82 26.58 -10.40
C TYR A 486 -41.42 25.19 -10.87
N SER A 487 -42.39 24.43 -11.37
CA SER A 487 -42.17 23.24 -12.17
C SER A 487 -42.41 23.57 -13.64
N ILE A 488 -41.45 23.25 -14.50
CA ILE A 488 -41.58 23.37 -15.96
C ILE A 488 -41.84 21.99 -16.55
N THR A 489 -42.88 21.86 -17.36
CA THR A 489 -43.15 20.66 -18.16
C THR A 489 -43.06 21.01 -19.64
N MET A 490 -42.25 20.25 -20.38
CA MET A 490 -42.06 20.37 -21.82
C MET A 490 -42.49 19.07 -22.51
N VAL A 491 -43.37 19.20 -23.51
CA VAL A 491 -43.83 18.10 -24.37
C VAL A 491 -43.46 18.43 -25.82
N SER A 492 -42.70 17.55 -26.46
CA SER A 492 -42.37 17.65 -27.89
C SER A 492 -42.12 16.25 -28.45
N ALA A 493 -42.52 16.00 -29.70
CA ALA A 493 -42.13 14.76 -30.37
C ALA A 493 -40.64 14.80 -30.74
N GLY A 494 -39.90 13.74 -30.42
CA GLY A 494 -38.47 13.62 -30.71
C GLY A 494 -37.56 14.16 -29.61
N GLN A 495 -36.28 14.36 -29.94
CA GLN A 495 -35.29 14.86 -29.00
C GLN A 495 -35.65 16.29 -28.58
N CYS A 496 -35.41 16.62 -27.31
CA CYS A 496 -35.45 18.01 -26.88
C CYS A 496 -34.45 18.34 -25.78
N HIS A 497 -33.91 19.55 -25.88
CA HIS A 497 -33.15 20.21 -24.84
C HIS A 497 -33.91 21.48 -24.45
N PHE A 498 -34.02 21.77 -23.16
CA PHE A 498 -34.43 23.08 -22.69
C PHE A 498 -33.52 23.62 -21.59
N LYS A 499 -33.51 24.95 -21.53
CA LYS A 499 -32.79 25.74 -20.54
C LYS A 499 -33.67 26.89 -20.10
N VAL A 500 -34.00 26.92 -18.81
CA VAL A 500 -34.61 28.08 -18.16
C VAL A 500 -33.48 28.95 -17.63
N ALA A 501 -33.42 30.19 -18.08
CA ALA A 501 -32.33 31.10 -17.77
C ALA A 501 -32.85 32.52 -17.49
N GLY A 502 -32.08 33.30 -16.74
CA GLY A 502 -32.49 34.65 -16.34
C GLY A 502 -31.31 35.55 -16.04
N SER A 503 -31.56 36.86 -16.14
CA SER A 503 -30.54 37.88 -15.89
C SER A 503 -30.23 38.00 -14.40
N SER A 504 -28.95 37.97 -14.04
CA SER A 504 -28.52 37.83 -12.66
C SER A 504 -27.14 38.45 -12.39
N SER A 505 -27.04 39.27 -11.35
CA SER A 505 -25.75 39.68 -10.79
C SER A 505 -24.99 38.54 -10.09
N ILE A 506 -25.69 37.46 -9.71
CA ILE A 506 -25.14 36.31 -8.98
C ILE A 506 -24.69 35.22 -9.95
N SER A 507 -23.39 34.90 -9.99
CA SER A 507 -22.82 33.82 -10.81
C SER A 507 -22.18 32.73 -9.96
N ALA A 508 -22.62 31.48 -10.16
CA ALA A 508 -22.04 30.31 -9.49
C ALA A 508 -20.88 29.69 -10.29
N PHE A 509 -19.81 29.30 -9.61
CA PHE A 509 -18.74 28.47 -10.17
C PHE A 509 -18.52 27.30 -9.23
N TYR A 510 -18.24 26.12 -9.77
CA TYR A 510 -17.96 24.93 -8.98
C TYR A 510 -16.60 24.33 -9.32
N GLY A 511 -16.10 23.52 -8.39
CA GLY A 511 -15.01 22.60 -8.56
C GLY A 511 -15.08 21.47 -7.53
N PHE A 512 -14.05 20.65 -7.49
CA PHE A 512 -13.89 19.53 -6.59
C PHE A 512 -12.50 19.61 -5.94
N ALA A 513 -12.45 19.58 -4.61
CA ALA A 513 -11.24 19.75 -3.81
C ALA A 513 -11.12 18.64 -2.76
N THR A 514 -9.90 18.36 -2.31
CA THR A 514 -9.68 17.59 -1.07
C THR A 514 -9.96 18.47 0.17
N PRO A 515 -10.32 17.88 1.33
CA PRO A 515 -10.55 18.65 2.55
C PRO A 515 -9.33 19.53 2.91
N GLY A 516 -9.58 20.80 3.26
CA GLY A 516 -8.54 21.77 3.65
C GLY A 516 -7.91 22.57 2.49
N PHE A 517 -7.98 22.10 1.24
CA PHE A 517 -7.34 22.77 0.09
C PHE A 517 -8.32 23.66 -0.70
N ASP A 518 -7.79 24.65 -1.43
CA ASP A 518 -8.53 25.47 -2.41
C ASP A 518 -8.19 25.06 -3.87
N ILE A 519 -7.42 23.98 -4.04
CA ILE A 519 -7.09 23.40 -5.35
C ILE A 519 -8.33 22.68 -5.87
N THR A 520 -8.83 23.08 -7.04
CA THR A 520 -10.06 22.51 -7.63
C THR A 520 -9.83 21.86 -8.99
N THR A 521 -10.17 20.58 -9.13
CA THR A 521 -10.51 20.02 -10.45
C THR A 521 -11.95 20.44 -10.81
N THR A 522 -12.26 20.65 -12.08
CA THR A 522 -13.66 20.91 -12.51
C THR A 522 -14.43 19.62 -12.83
N TYR A 523 -13.80 18.47 -12.63
CA TYR A 523 -14.35 17.13 -12.83
C TYR A 523 -14.12 16.28 -11.58
N ALA A 524 -14.99 15.31 -11.35
CA ALA A 524 -14.82 14.30 -10.31
C ALA A 524 -14.13 13.07 -10.91
N GLN A 525 -13.24 12.42 -10.16
CA GLN A 525 -12.56 11.19 -10.58
C GLN A 525 -13.18 9.97 -9.91
N LEU A 526 -13.43 8.92 -10.68
CA LEU A 526 -13.93 7.64 -10.16
C LEU A 526 -13.01 7.10 -9.06
N GLY A 527 -13.57 6.77 -7.90
CA GLY A 527 -12.84 6.25 -6.73
C GLY A 527 -12.12 7.30 -5.86
N SER A 528 -12.09 8.58 -6.25
CA SER A 528 -11.40 9.63 -5.48
C SER A 528 -12.15 10.08 -4.21
N GLU A 529 -11.46 10.74 -3.28
CA GLU A 529 -12.04 11.37 -2.06
C GLU A 529 -12.28 12.88 -2.27
N LEU A 530 -12.73 13.27 -3.46
CA LEU A 530 -12.97 14.68 -3.77
C LEU A 530 -14.33 15.15 -3.25
N HIS A 531 -14.37 16.39 -2.78
CA HIS A 531 -15.53 17.08 -2.23
C HIS A 531 -15.92 18.27 -3.09
N PRO A 532 -17.22 18.56 -3.30
CA PRO A 532 -17.63 19.74 -4.05
C PRO A 532 -17.26 21.03 -3.32
N VAL A 533 -16.86 22.04 -4.10
CA VAL A 533 -16.66 23.42 -3.64
C VAL A 533 -17.28 24.42 -4.63
N VAL A 534 -17.76 25.55 -4.12
CA VAL A 534 -18.52 26.55 -4.89
C VAL A 534 -18.08 27.96 -4.53
N HIS A 535 -18.04 28.82 -5.55
CA HIS A 535 -17.92 30.27 -5.46
C HIS A 535 -19.20 30.95 -5.96
N LEU A 536 -19.72 31.91 -5.20
CA LEU A 536 -20.85 32.74 -5.59
C LEU A 536 -20.40 34.20 -5.78
N SER A 537 -20.05 34.54 -7.02
CA SER A 537 -19.77 35.93 -7.36
C SER A 537 -21.04 36.77 -7.35
N GLY A 538 -20.94 38.04 -6.96
CA GLY A 538 -22.07 38.97 -6.88
C GLY A 538 -22.95 38.86 -5.63
N VAL A 539 -22.56 38.01 -4.66
CA VAL A 539 -23.16 37.92 -3.32
C VAL A 539 -22.07 38.16 -2.29
N THR A 540 -22.34 39.02 -1.30
CA THR A 540 -21.54 39.05 -0.07
C THR A 540 -21.97 37.87 0.79
N THR A 541 -21.24 36.76 0.72
CA THR A 541 -21.56 35.53 1.43
C THR A 541 -21.50 35.74 2.94
N ALA A 542 -22.62 35.45 3.62
CA ALA A 542 -22.79 35.54 5.06
C ALA A 542 -22.99 34.14 5.64
N PRO A 543 -22.53 33.85 6.87
CA PRO A 543 -22.53 32.50 7.45
C PRO A 543 -23.93 31.88 7.68
N GLU A 544 -25.02 32.64 7.48
CA GLU A 544 -26.40 32.14 7.55
C GLU A 544 -26.93 31.60 6.20
N MET A 545 -26.24 31.82 5.07
CA MET A 545 -26.65 31.28 3.78
C MET A 545 -26.22 29.83 3.61
N THR A 546 -27.19 28.91 3.68
CA THR A 546 -26.99 27.52 3.25
C THR A 546 -27.19 27.43 1.74
N VAL A 547 -26.20 26.89 1.02
CA VAL A 547 -26.39 26.41 -0.35
C VAL A 547 -26.60 24.90 -0.30
N GLN A 548 -27.63 24.40 -0.98
CA GLN A 548 -27.81 22.96 -1.19
C GLN A 548 -27.33 22.57 -2.57
N ILE A 549 -26.62 21.45 -2.69
CA ILE A 549 -26.29 20.85 -3.99
C ILE A 549 -26.98 19.52 -4.20
N TYR A 550 -27.48 19.34 -5.42
CA TYR A 550 -28.05 18.11 -5.93
C TYR A 550 -27.22 17.62 -7.10
N GLY A 551 -26.63 16.43 -6.97
CA GLY A 551 -26.10 15.69 -8.11
C GLY A 551 -27.23 14.90 -8.75
N GLN A 552 -27.56 15.20 -10.01
CA GLN A 552 -28.61 14.51 -10.76
C GLN A 552 -28.05 13.97 -12.09
N TYR A 553 -28.15 12.66 -12.31
CA TYR A 553 -27.76 12.06 -13.60
C TYR A 553 -28.76 12.40 -14.70
N ASN A 554 -28.29 12.46 -15.95
CA ASN A 554 -29.20 12.51 -17.09
C ASN A 554 -29.97 11.17 -17.18
N ALA A 555 -31.26 11.20 -16.85
CA ALA A 555 -32.15 10.08 -17.05
C ALA A 555 -32.65 10.04 -18.51
N GLN A 556 -32.05 9.15 -19.29
CA GLN A 556 -32.59 8.73 -20.59
C GLN A 556 -34.00 8.11 -20.47
N ILE A 557 -34.46 7.76 -19.25
CA ILE A 557 -35.84 7.36 -18.95
C ILE A 557 -36.26 7.94 -17.58
N GLY A 558 -37.02 9.05 -17.59
CA GLY A 558 -37.94 9.43 -16.50
C GLY A 558 -37.34 9.70 -15.11
N GLY A 559 -36.74 10.88 -14.92
CA GLY A 559 -36.40 11.41 -13.60
C GLY A 559 -35.01 11.01 -13.11
N GLY A 560 -34.02 11.87 -13.30
CA GLY A 560 -32.65 11.65 -12.84
C GLY A 560 -32.62 11.41 -11.33
N SER A 561 -32.02 10.30 -10.91
CA SER A 561 -31.83 10.01 -9.50
C SER A 561 -30.90 11.04 -8.87
N THR A 562 -31.29 11.58 -7.71
CA THR A 562 -30.40 12.38 -6.88
C THR A 562 -29.41 11.43 -6.20
N PHE A 563 -28.14 11.49 -6.59
CA PHE A 563 -27.08 10.65 -6.03
C PHE A 563 -26.23 11.38 -4.98
N TYR A 564 -26.31 12.71 -4.95
CA TYR A 564 -25.66 13.54 -3.94
C TYR A 564 -26.64 14.59 -3.43
N LEU A 565 -26.73 14.73 -2.11
CA LEU A 565 -27.41 15.82 -1.42
C LEU A 565 -26.51 16.32 -0.28
N GLY A 566 -26.11 17.58 -0.33
CA GLY A 566 -25.27 18.20 0.69
C GLY A 566 -25.61 19.66 0.91
N SER A 567 -25.38 20.14 2.14
CA SER A 567 -25.48 21.55 2.51
C SER A 567 -24.08 22.14 2.67
N SER A 568 -23.89 23.38 2.22
CA SER A 568 -22.60 24.07 2.26
C SER A 568 -22.19 24.47 3.67
N VAL A 569 -20.91 24.33 3.98
CA VAL A 569 -20.22 25.01 5.07
C VAL A 569 -19.43 26.18 4.48
N TYR A 570 -19.58 27.37 5.07
CA TYR A 570 -18.83 28.56 4.67
C TYR A 570 -17.39 28.50 5.20
N ARG A 571 -16.39 28.75 4.35
CA ARG A 571 -14.96 28.61 4.67
C ARG A 571 -14.28 29.87 5.25
N GLY A 572 -15.06 30.89 5.61
CA GLY A 572 -14.69 31.89 6.61
C GLY A 572 -13.55 32.88 6.31
N ASN A 573 -12.79 32.75 5.22
CA ASN A 573 -11.54 33.49 5.03
C ASN A 573 -11.40 34.10 3.62
N SER A 574 -10.76 35.27 3.50
CA SER A 574 -10.62 36.06 2.26
C SER A 574 -9.69 35.44 1.20
N ASN A 575 -9.11 34.27 1.49
CA ASN A 575 -8.07 33.64 0.70
C ASN A 575 -8.55 32.37 -0.05
N CYS A 576 -9.83 32.01 0.08
CA CYS A 576 -10.45 30.93 -0.71
C CYS A 576 -10.92 31.48 -2.07
N SER A 577 -10.60 30.80 -3.16
CA SER A 577 -11.21 31.00 -4.48
C SER A 577 -12.61 30.38 -4.55
N TYR A 578 -12.89 29.37 -3.71
CA TYR A 578 -14.20 28.76 -3.53
C TYR A 578 -14.59 28.72 -2.03
N GLU A 579 -15.41 29.68 -1.61
CA GLU A 579 -15.76 29.95 -0.20
C GLU A 579 -16.83 29.03 0.40
N LEU A 580 -17.49 28.19 -0.41
CA LEU A 580 -18.48 27.21 0.04
C LEU A 580 -17.94 25.79 -0.18
N TYR A 581 -17.93 24.96 0.87
CA TYR A 581 -17.49 23.57 0.81
C TYR A 581 -18.59 22.60 1.25
N PHE A 582 -18.62 21.41 0.65
CA PHE A 582 -19.66 20.42 0.91
C PHE A 582 -19.05 19.15 1.54
N PRO A 583 -19.29 18.89 2.83
CA PRO A 583 -18.61 17.80 3.56
C PRO A 583 -18.91 16.38 3.09
N GLY A 584 -19.97 16.15 2.32
CA GLY A 584 -20.21 14.84 1.71
C GLY A 584 -19.19 14.56 0.60
N ARG A 585 -18.64 13.34 0.54
CA ARG A 585 -17.80 12.86 -0.57
C ARG A 585 -18.61 12.79 -1.87
N TRP A 586 -18.05 13.26 -2.98
CA TRP A 586 -18.68 13.11 -4.28
C TRP A 586 -18.28 11.80 -4.95
N GLU A 587 -19.25 10.92 -5.21
CA GLU A 587 -18.99 9.61 -5.82
C GLU A 587 -19.53 9.55 -7.25
N CYS A 588 -18.70 9.08 -8.17
CA CYS A 588 -19.07 8.80 -9.56
C CYS A 588 -19.57 7.35 -9.67
N ILE A 589 -20.81 7.15 -10.11
CA ILE A 589 -21.35 5.79 -10.34
C ILE A 589 -20.76 5.13 -11.60
N ALA A 590 -20.57 5.91 -12.67
CA ALA A 590 -19.92 5.42 -13.88
C ALA A 590 -18.82 6.38 -14.34
N PRO A 591 -17.71 5.86 -14.89
CA PRO A 591 -16.76 6.68 -15.61
C PRO A 591 -17.43 7.23 -16.88
N TYR A 592 -16.91 8.32 -17.42
CA TYR A 592 -17.40 8.95 -18.66
C TYR A 592 -18.79 9.61 -18.58
N GLN A 593 -19.48 9.54 -17.43
CA GLN A 593 -20.84 10.06 -17.24
C GLN A 593 -20.87 11.57 -16.90
N TYR A 594 -21.80 12.33 -17.51
CA TYR A 594 -22.11 13.70 -17.10
C TYR A 594 -23.35 13.77 -16.19
N PHE A 595 -23.41 14.83 -15.39
CA PHE A 595 -24.45 15.06 -14.39
C PHE A 595 -24.76 16.56 -14.28
N TYR A 596 -25.93 16.91 -13.78
CA TYR A 596 -26.27 18.29 -13.41
C TYR A 596 -25.98 18.51 -11.92
N ILE A 597 -25.33 19.63 -11.61
CA ILE A 597 -25.19 20.15 -10.25
C ILE A 597 -26.16 21.32 -10.12
N LYS A 598 -27.16 21.18 -9.24
CA LYS A 598 -28.13 22.25 -8.93
C LYS A 598 -27.76 22.88 -7.59
N PHE A 599 -27.49 24.18 -7.58
CA PHE A 599 -27.21 25.00 -6.39
C PHE A 599 -28.48 25.76 -5.99
N LEU A 600 -28.98 25.56 -4.78
CA LEU A 600 -30.11 26.32 -4.23
C LEU A 600 -29.61 27.24 -3.11
N VAL A 601 -29.72 28.55 -3.30
CA VAL A 601 -29.36 29.57 -2.29
C VAL A 601 -30.58 29.85 -1.40
N SER A 602 -30.43 29.66 -0.10
CA SER A 602 -31.54 29.68 0.89
C SER A 602 -31.97 31.05 1.41
N ASP A 603 -31.49 32.17 0.83
CA ASP A 603 -32.04 33.49 1.18
C ASP A 603 -33.52 33.62 0.73
N ALA A 604 -34.14 34.75 1.10
CA ALA A 604 -35.56 35.01 0.82
C ALA A 604 -35.95 35.00 -0.68
N SER A 605 -34.99 34.85 -1.60
CA SER A 605 -35.20 34.77 -3.05
C SER A 605 -35.28 33.35 -3.62
N LYS A 606 -35.05 32.27 -2.84
CA LYS A 606 -35.06 30.87 -3.35
C LYS A 606 -34.23 30.67 -4.64
N THR A 607 -33.11 31.38 -4.80
CA THR A 607 -32.42 31.45 -6.11
C THR A 607 -31.73 30.12 -6.46
N GLN A 608 -32.05 29.55 -7.62
CA GLN A 608 -31.44 28.30 -8.12
C GLN A 608 -30.47 28.55 -9.28
N ARG A 609 -29.34 27.82 -9.31
CA ARG A 609 -28.39 27.77 -10.44
C ARG A 609 -28.14 26.32 -10.83
N THR A 610 -27.97 26.03 -12.11
CA THR A 610 -27.65 24.67 -12.59
C THR A 610 -26.46 24.69 -13.53
N MET A 611 -25.51 23.79 -13.33
CA MET A 611 -24.32 23.62 -14.17
C MET A 611 -24.13 22.14 -14.53
N THR A 612 -23.47 21.85 -15.65
CA THR A 612 -23.08 20.48 -16.01
C THR A 612 -21.73 20.15 -15.39
N GLY A 613 -21.60 18.96 -14.82
CA GLY A 613 -20.36 18.35 -14.34
C GLY A 613 -20.16 16.94 -14.91
N TYR A 614 -19.01 16.34 -14.63
CA TYR A 614 -18.49 15.21 -15.38
C TYR A 614 -17.62 14.28 -14.54
N CYS A 615 -17.83 12.98 -14.73
CA CYS A 615 -17.05 11.90 -14.15
C CYS A 615 -15.93 11.46 -15.10
N MET A 616 -14.69 11.66 -14.67
CA MET A 616 -13.51 11.10 -15.30
C MET A 616 -13.37 9.62 -14.91
N GLY A 617 -13.22 8.77 -15.92
CA GLY A 617 -12.76 7.40 -15.73
C GLY A 617 -11.25 7.31 -15.64
N LEU A 618 -10.78 6.21 -15.07
CA LEU A 618 -9.40 5.77 -15.22
C LEU A 618 -9.13 5.49 -16.72
N GLN A 619 -7.91 5.77 -17.18
CA GLN A 619 -7.54 5.76 -18.60
C GLN A 619 -7.68 4.36 -19.22
N PRO A 620 -7.81 4.21 -20.55
CA PRO A 620 -8.00 2.91 -21.20
C PRO A 620 -6.89 1.86 -20.97
N GLU A 621 -5.73 2.30 -20.48
CA GLU A 621 -4.57 1.46 -20.12
C GLU A 621 -4.59 1.03 -18.64
N GLU A 622 -5.44 1.65 -17.80
CA GLU A 622 -5.53 1.48 -16.35
C GLU A 622 -6.56 0.41 -15.97
N CYS A 623 -6.18 -0.84 -16.16
CA CYS A 623 -6.89 -1.95 -15.52
C CYS A 623 -6.73 -1.85 -13.99
N VAL A 624 -7.85 -1.83 -13.26
CA VAL A 624 -7.81 -1.77 -11.80
C VAL A 624 -7.48 -3.12 -11.20
N ASN A 625 -7.14 -3.13 -9.90
CA ASN A 625 -6.99 -4.34 -9.10
C ASN A 625 -6.06 -5.40 -9.73
N GLY A 626 -4.92 -4.97 -10.29
CA GLY A 626 -3.91 -5.88 -10.86
C GLY A 626 -4.33 -6.59 -12.16
N GLY A 627 -5.38 -6.14 -12.85
CA GLY A 627 -5.65 -6.56 -14.22
C GLY A 627 -4.58 -6.09 -15.20
N ALA A 628 -4.48 -6.74 -16.36
CA ALA A 628 -3.59 -6.33 -17.45
C ALA A 628 -4.39 -6.06 -18.73
N PHE A 629 -4.15 -4.94 -19.41
CA PHE A 629 -4.88 -4.60 -20.63
C PHE A 629 -4.53 -5.57 -21.76
N ASN A 630 -5.53 -6.18 -22.39
CA ASN A 630 -5.34 -7.14 -23.47
C ASN A 630 -5.94 -6.59 -24.78
N PRO A 631 -5.09 -6.13 -25.73
CA PRO A 631 -5.54 -5.53 -26.98
C PRO A 631 -6.35 -6.47 -27.89
N VAL A 632 -6.23 -7.79 -27.70
CA VAL A 632 -6.92 -8.79 -28.54
C VAL A 632 -8.42 -8.86 -28.22
N ILE A 633 -8.80 -8.58 -26.97
CA ILE A 633 -10.19 -8.56 -26.50
C ILE A 633 -10.71 -7.14 -26.25
N ALA A 634 -9.89 -6.11 -26.47
CA ALA A 634 -10.18 -4.70 -26.20
C ALA A 634 -10.71 -4.44 -24.76
N GLY A 635 -10.08 -5.08 -23.77
CA GLY A 635 -10.47 -5.00 -22.36
C GLY A 635 -9.43 -5.62 -21.43
N CYS A 636 -9.69 -5.57 -20.13
CA CYS A 636 -8.75 -6.04 -19.12
C CYS A 636 -8.84 -7.56 -18.88
N GLN A 637 -7.68 -8.20 -18.83
CA GLN A 637 -7.50 -9.56 -18.36
C GLN A 637 -7.25 -9.54 -16.85
N CYS A 638 -8.21 -10.02 -16.08
CA CYS A 638 -8.20 -9.89 -14.61
C CYS A 638 -7.42 -10.99 -13.91
N HIS A 639 -6.84 -10.66 -12.75
CA HIS A 639 -6.36 -11.70 -11.83
C HIS A 639 -7.53 -12.47 -11.22
N ALA A 640 -7.25 -13.66 -10.67
CA ALA A 640 -8.26 -14.65 -10.29
C ALA A 640 -9.34 -14.23 -9.27
N ALA A 641 -9.22 -13.05 -8.62
CA ALA A 641 -10.22 -12.53 -7.68
C ALA A 641 -11.08 -11.41 -8.26
N TRP A 642 -10.89 -11.00 -9.52
CA TRP A 642 -11.63 -9.91 -10.14
C TRP A 642 -12.23 -10.29 -11.49
N THR A 643 -13.28 -9.58 -11.85
CA THR A 643 -14.03 -9.72 -13.10
C THR A 643 -14.59 -8.36 -13.53
N GLY A 644 -15.34 -8.34 -14.64
CA GLY A 644 -15.76 -7.12 -15.32
C GLY A 644 -14.69 -6.57 -16.28
N THR A 645 -15.13 -5.69 -17.19
CA THR A 645 -14.34 -5.21 -18.33
C THR A 645 -13.01 -4.54 -17.97
N PHE A 646 -12.91 -3.97 -16.76
CA PHE A 646 -11.73 -3.28 -16.24
C PHE A 646 -11.18 -3.91 -14.95
N CYS A 647 -11.66 -5.11 -14.57
CA CYS A 647 -11.35 -5.80 -13.31
C CYS A 647 -11.88 -5.09 -12.05
N GLN A 648 -12.96 -4.34 -12.22
CA GLN A 648 -13.58 -3.53 -11.18
C GLN A 648 -14.49 -4.32 -10.22
N THR A 649 -14.97 -5.50 -10.60
CA THR A 649 -15.95 -6.27 -9.84
C THR A 649 -15.27 -7.44 -9.14
N PRO A 650 -15.35 -7.59 -7.81
CA PRO A 650 -14.73 -8.71 -7.12
C PRO A 650 -15.49 -10.02 -7.38
N LEU A 651 -14.74 -11.12 -7.47
CA LEU A 651 -15.26 -12.47 -7.38
C LEU A 651 -15.32 -12.86 -5.89
N CYS A 652 -16.48 -13.36 -5.46
CA CYS A 652 -16.69 -13.77 -4.07
C CYS A 652 -16.48 -15.28 -3.92
N PHE A 653 -15.55 -15.67 -3.06
CA PHE A 653 -15.18 -17.06 -2.78
C PHE A 653 -15.97 -17.63 -1.60
N ASN A 654 -15.77 -18.94 -1.35
CA ASN A 654 -16.27 -19.63 -0.14
C ASN A 654 -17.78 -19.48 0.13
N GLY A 655 -18.59 -19.31 -0.91
CA GLY A 655 -20.04 -19.12 -0.81
C GLY A 655 -20.47 -17.69 -0.47
N GLY A 656 -19.56 -16.71 -0.48
CA GLY A 656 -19.90 -15.30 -0.45
C GLY A 656 -20.67 -14.85 -1.69
N THR A 657 -21.44 -13.77 -1.56
CA THR A 657 -22.30 -13.23 -2.62
C THR A 657 -21.96 -11.78 -2.93
N LEU A 658 -21.94 -11.42 -4.22
CA LEU A 658 -21.70 -10.05 -4.66
C LEU A 658 -22.91 -9.17 -4.30
N VAL A 659 -22.66 -8.06 -3.62
CA VAL A 659 -23.65 -7.03 -3.27
C VAL A 659 -23.76 -6.07 -4.45
N PRO A 660 -24.91 -6.00 -5.16
CA PRO A 660 -25.01 -5.23 -6.40
C PRO A 660 -24.89 -3.71 -6.25
N GLN A 661 -25.09 -3.17 -5.05
CA GLN A 661 -25.14 -1.72 -4.80
C GLN A 661 -23.76 -1.07 -4.69
N ASP A 662 -22.78 -1.76 -4.10
CA ASP A 662 -21.43 -1.24 -3.82
C ASP A 662 -20.31 -2.07 -4.48
N GLN A 663 -20.67 -3.15 -5.19
CA GLN A 663 -19.75 -4.14 -5.75
C GLN A 663 -18.81 -4.75 -4.70
N SER A 664 -19.27 -4.96 -3.47
CA SER A 664 -18.53 -5.68 -2.42
C SER A 664 -18.98 -7.14 -2.29
N CYS A 665 -18.20 -7.97 -1.58
CA CYS A 665 -18.59 -9.35 -1.27
C CYS A 665 -19.17 -9.47 0.16
N SER A 666 -20.39 -10.00 0.26
CA SER A 666 -21.01 -10.41 1.53
C SER A 666 -20.63 -11.85 1.86
N CYS A 667 -19.88 -12.07 2.93
CA CYS A 667 -19.28 -13.37 3.23
C CYS A 667 -20.20 -14.35 3.98
N ALA A 668 -20.04 -15.63 3.67
CA ALA A 668 -20.67 -16.72 4.40
C ALA A 668 -20.05 -16.85 5.81
N GLN A 669 -20.82 -17.42 6.75
CA GLN A 669 -20.37 -17.61 8.13
C GLN A 669 -19.05 -18.39 8.19
N GLY A 670 -18.05 -17.84 8.88
CA GLY A 670 -16.72 -18.44 9.00
C GLY A 670 -15.68 -17.87 8.02
N TYR A 671 -16.07 -16.97 7.11
CA TYR A 671 -15.18 -16.35 6.13
C TYR A 671 -15.21 -14.82 6.18
N THR A 672 -14.08 -14.21 5.82
CA THR A 672 -13.82 -12.76 5.80
C THR A 672 -12.87 -12.39 4.65
N GLY A 673 -12.58 -11.10 4.49
CA GLY A 673 -11.77 -10.56 3.39
C GLY A 673 -12.61 -9.89 2.30
N LEU A 674 -11.95 -9.15 1.41
CA LEU A 674 -12.59 -8.36 0.35
C LEU A 674 -13.34 -9.26 -0.65
N HIS A 675 -12.88 -10.49 -0.80
CA HIS A 675 -13.41 -11.53 -1.68
C HIS A 675 -13.99 -12.72 -0.91
N CYS A 676 -14.11 -12.64 0.43
CA CYS A 676 -14.42 -13.77 1.30
C CYS A 676 -13.42 -14.94 1.18
N GLU A 677 -12.18 -14.60 0.85
CA GLU A 677 -11.06 -15.50 0.59
C GLU A 677 -10.44 -16.08 1.88
N TYR A 678 -10.55 -15.37 3.01
CA TYR A 678 -9.92 -15.73 4.27
C TYR A 678 -10.86 -16.50 5.19
N VAL A 679 -10.31 -17.47 5.91
CA VAL A 679 -11.00 -18.15 7.02
C VAL A 679 -10.92 -17.28 8.26
N SER A 680 -12.07 -16.99 8.87
CA SER A 680 -12.17 -16.24 10.13
C SER A 680 -11.93 -17.13 11.36
N CYS A 681 -11.42 -16.53 12.44
CA CYS A 681 -11.15 -17.20 13.71
C CYS A 681 -11.96 -16.58 14.85
N PRO A 682 -13.15 -17.12 15.21
CA PRO A 682 -14.01 -16.54 16.24
C PRO A 682 -13.40 -16.53 17.65
N VAL A 683 -12.43 -17.41 17.90
CA VAL A 683 -11.70 -17.52 19.17
C VAL A 683 -10.21 -17.45 18.84
N LYS A 684 -9.54 -16.37 19.23
CA LYS A 684 -8.11 -16.14 19.01
C LYS A 684 -7.27 -16.77 20.12
N ASN A 685 -6.20 -17.47 19.76
CA ASN A 685 -5.24 -17.96 20.74
C ASN A 685 -4.18 -16.89 21.08
N ASN A 686 -4.45 -16.10 22.12
CA ASN A 686 -3.53 -15.05 22.58
C ASN A 686 -2.25 -15.58 23.24
N SER A 687 -2.09 -16.88 23.47
CA SER A 687 -0.83 -17.44 24.01
C SER A 687 0.24 -17.65 22.92
N VAL A 688 -0.10 -17.47 21.65
CA VAL A 688 0.86 -17.47 20.53
C VAL A 688 1.55 -16.10 20.46
N ALA A 689 2.29 -15.76 21.50
CA ALA A 689 3.15 -14.58 21.54
C ALA A 689 4.42 -14.86 20.73
N VAL A 690 4.66 -14.09 19.66
CA VAL A 690 5.83 -14.29 18.79
C VAL A 690 6.82 -13.12 18.92
N GLU A 691 7.61 -13.16 20.00
CA GLU A 691 8.74 -12.26 20.20
C GLU A 691 10.05 -13.04 20.38
N SER A 692 10.86 -13.05 19.31
CA SER A 692 12.31 -12.78 19.37
C SER A 692 12.83 -12.59 17.94
N ALA A 693 13.77 -11.67 17.74
CA ALA A 693 14.40 -11.45 16.44
C ALA A 693 15.35 -12.60 16.03
N GLN A 694 15.82 -13.36 17.03
CA GLN A 694 16.62 -14.58 16.88
C GLN A 694 16.10 -15.62 17.89
N PHE A 695 15.92 -16.87 17.44
CA PHE A 695 15.61 -18.00 18.31
C PHE A 695 16.87 -18.38 19.09
N GLU A 696 16.72 -18.60 20.40
CA GLU A 696 17.69 -19.34 21.19
C GLU A 696 16.96 -20.31 22.12
N TYR A 697 17.60 -21.44 22.44
CA TYR A 697 17.11 -22.32 23.49
C TYR A 697 17.18 -21.63 24.85
N LYS A 698 16.06 -21.63 25.57
CA LYS A 698 15.90 -21.01 26.90
C LYS A 698 16.42 -21.92 28.03
N SER A 699 16.64 -23.20 27.73
CA SER A 699 17.23 -24.16 28.65
C SER A 699 18.34 -24.94 27.98
N VAL A 700 19.44 -25.17 28.70
CA VAL A 700 20.57 -25.99 28.25
C VAL A 700 20.86 -27.05 29.31
N ALA A 701 20.79 -28.32 28.92
CA ALA A 701 21.09 -29.45 29.81
C ALA A 701 22.38 -30.16 29.39
N PHE A 702 23.28 -30.39 30.34
CA PHE A 702 24.45 -31.24 30.21
C PHE A 702 24.19 -32.56 30.95
N VAL A 703 24.26 -33.67 30.22
CA VAL A 703 24.07 -35.03 30.77
C VAL A 703 25.37 -35.78 30.57
N ILE A 704 26.11 -36.07 31.64
CA ILE A 704 27.52 -36.48 31.55
C ILE A 704 27.75 -37.83 32.21
N ASP A 705 28.22 -38.78 31.42
CA ASP A 705 28.83 -40.05 31.85
C ASP A 705 30.04 -39.76 32.75
N LYS A 706 30.01 -40.23 34.00
CA LYS A 706 31.09 -40.06 35.00
C LYS A 706 31.77 -41.39 35.33
N THR A 707 31.69 -42.36 34.43
CA THR A 707 32.47 -43.62 34.54
C THR A 707 33.98 -43.34 34.47
N LEU A 708 34.80 -44.28 34.92
CA LEU A 708 36.27 -44.15 34.86
C LEU A 708 36.81 -43.93 33.43
N ASN A 709 36.08 -44.39 32.41
CA ASN A 709 36.42 -44.20 31.00
C ASN A 709 36.15 -42.75 30.54
N ALA A 710 35.15 -42.08 31.13
CA ALA A 710 34.74 -40.72 30.79
C ALA A 710 35.55 -39.61 31.47
N ALA A 711 36.44 -39.94 32.42
CA ALA A 711 37.28 -38.97 33.15
C ALA A 711 38.12 -38.02 32.26
N GLY A 712 38.31 -38.35 30.97
CA GLY A 712 38.85 -37.43 29.97
C GLY A 712 37.84 -36.36 29.53
N ILE A 713 36.61 -36.77 29.19
CA ILE A 713 35.49 -35.88 28.85
C ILE A 713 35.19 -34.93 30.01
N ASP A 714 35.08 -35.46 31.24
CA ASP A 714 34.82 -34.68 32.46
C ASP A 714 35.76 -33.48 32.58
N GLN A 715 37.06 -33.72 32.39
CA GLN A 715 38.08 -32.68 32.48
C GLN A 715 37.91 -31.63 31.37
N PHE A 716 37.65 -32.04 30.13
CA PHE A 716 37.46 -31.10 29.03
C PHE A 716 36.17 -30.28 29.16
N VAL A 717 35.07 -30.87 29.65
CA VAL A 717 33.86 -30.11 29.95
C VAL A 717 34.15 -29.12 31.07
N ALA A 718 34.75 -29.55 32.18
CA ALA A 718 35.09 -28.67 33.30
C ALA A 718 36.00 -27.49 32.90
N ASP A 719 36.98 -27.71 32.02
CA ASP A 719 37.93 -26.65 31.64
C ASP A 719 37.40 -25.69 30.56
N ASN A 720 36.35 -26.08 29.81
CA ASN A 720 35.81 -25.27 28.72
C ASN A 720 34.37 -24.76 28.97
N ILE A 721 33.66 -25.24 30.00
CA ILE A 721 32.28 -24.84 30.29
C ILE A 721 32.16 -23.32 30.52
N GLY A 722 33.15 -22.67 31.15
CA GLY A 722 33.16 -21.21 31.31
C GLY A 722 33.13 -20.44 29.98
N GLN A 723 33.79 -20.96 28.93
CA GLN A 723 33.77 -20.36 27.59
C GLN A 723 32.41 -20.60 26.90
N PHE A 724 31.83 -21.79 27.06
CA PHE A 724 30.47 -22.09 26.58
C PHE A 724 29.42 -21.16 27.20
N LEU A 725 29.49 -20.97 28.52
CA LEU A 725 28.57 -20.09 29.26
C LEU A 725 28.74 -18.63 28.84
N GLN A 726 29.98 -18.15 28.67
CA GLN A 726 30.24 -16.81 28.17
C GLN A 726 29.69 -16.60 26.75
N ALA A 727 29.85 -17.57 25.86
CA ALA A 727 29.38 -17.51 24.48
C ALA A 727 27.86 -17.64 24.32
N THR A 728 27.15 -18.15 25.34
CA THR A 728 25.68 -18.32 25.35
C THR A 728 24.94 -17.31 26.24
N ALA A 729 25.64 -16.33 26.82
CA ALA A 729 25.10 -15.37 27.78
C ALA A 729 24.18 -14.26 27.19
N SER A 730 23.84 -14.32 25.91
CA SER A 730 22.98 -13.38 25.18
C SER A 730 21.56 -13.24 25.75
N ILE A 731 21.01 -14.33 26.29
CA ILE A 731 19.67 -14.41 26.88
C ILE A 731 19.79 -15.24 28.17
N GLU A 732 19.06 -14.88 29.23
CA GLU A 732 18.99 -15.67 30.47
C GLU A 732 18.47 -17.08 30.18
N LYS A 733 19.20 -18.09 30.66
CA LYS A 733 18.94 -19.51 30.41
C LYS A 733 18.88 -20.30 31.70
N GLN A 734 18.03 -21.32 31.71
CA GLN A 734 18.05 -22.35 32.75
C GLN A 734 19.10 -23.40 32.37
N TYR A 735 20.12 -23.56 33.20
CA TYR A 735 21.16 -24.57 33.02
C TYR A 735 20.90 -25.77 33.93
N THR A 736 20.92 -26.96 33.34
CA THR A 736 20.79 -28.24 34.06
C THR A 736 22.06 -29.06 33.88
N LEU A 737 22.56 -29.65 34.96
CA LEU A 737 23.60 -30.68 34.94
C LEU A 737 23.02 -31.93 35.59
N VAL A 738 23.20 -33.06 34.91
CA VAL A 738 22.94 -34.41 35.41
C VAL A 738 24.19 -35.22 35.13
N THR A 739 24.70 -35.95 36.13
CA THR A 739 25.78 -36.91 35.90
C THR A 739 25.31 -38.33 36.21
N PHE A 740 25.84 -39.33 35.51
CA PHE A 740 25.35 -40.70 35.59
C PHE A 740 26.43 -41.73 35.28
N ASP A 741 26.18 -42.98 35.66
CA ASP A 741 26.88 -44.17 35.19
C ASP A 741 25.89 -45.28 34.82
N GLU A 742 26.40 -46.49 34.61
CA GLU A 742 25.64 -47.71 34.30
C GLU A 742 24.53 -48.02 35.33
N ASN A 743 24.70 -47.63 36.60
CA ASN A 743 23.89 -48.09 37.73
C ASN A 743 23.13 -46.97 38.46
N SER A 744 23.49 -45.69 38.29
CA SER A 744 22.90 -44.58 39.06
C SER A 744 23.02 -43.21 38.38
N VAL A 745 22.12 -42.30 38.78
CA VAL A 745 22.14 -40.87 38.43
C VAL A 745 22.46 -40.06 39.70
N TYR A 746 23.32 -39.05 39.60
CA TYR A 746 23.81 -38.25 40.71
C TYR A 746 24.24 -36.84 40.29
N ASP A 747 24.54 -35.99 41.28
CA ASP A 747 24.95 -34.59 41.15
C ASP A 747 24.04 -33.75 40.23
N ILE A 748 22.73 -33.81 40.51
CA ILE A 748 21.70 -33.06 39.78
C ILE A 748 21.66 -31.60 40.26
N ILE A 749 21.75 -30.64 39.33
CA ILE A 749 21.48 -29.22 39.58
C ILE A 749 20.72 -28.61 38.40
N THR A 750 19.75 -27.75 38.70
CA THR A 750 19.06 -26.87 37.74
C THR A 750 19.04 -25.45 38.30
N THR A 751 19.57 -24.46 37.56
CA THR A 751 19.68 -23.07 38.02
C THR A 751 19.79 -22.08 36.85
N SER A 752 19.35 -20.83 37.01
CA SER A 752 19.69 -19.73 36.08
C SER A 752 20.92 -18.91 36.52
N ASP A 753 21.47 -19.16 37.72
CA ASP A 753 22.75 -18.56 38.13
C ASP A 753 23.92 -19.24 37.40
N VAL A 754 24.39 -18.57 36.34
CA VAL A 754 25.54 -18.98 35.51
C VAL A 754 26.80 -19.26 36.33
N LYS A 755 27.07 -18.49 37.40
CA LYS A 755 28.27 -18.67 38.23
C LYS A 755 28.12 -19.86 39.16
N LEU A 756 26.93 -20.06 39.72
CA LEU A 756 26.63 -21.26 40.50
C LEU A 756 26.74 -22.51 39.61
N PHE A 757 26.15 -22.48 38.41
CA PHE A 757 26.23 -23.59 37.46
C PHE A 757 27.68 -23.89 37.05
N GLN A 758 28.46 -22.86 36.70
CA GLN A 758 29.89 -23.02 36.39
C GLN A 758 30.65 -23.65 37.56
N ASN A 759 30.53 -23.08 38.76
CA ASN A 759 31.25 -23.57 39.94
C ASN A 759 30.85 -25.00 40.31
N VAL A 760 29.57 -25.36 40.23
CA VAL A 760 29.13 -26.73 40.52
C VAL A 760 29.64 -27.69 39.45
N THR A 761 29.51 -27.36 38.17
CA THR A 761 30.03 -28.19 37.06
C THR A 761 31.54 -28.40 37.18
N GLU A 762 32.31 -27.33 37.42
CA GLU A 762 33.77 -27.42 37.60
C GLU A 762 34.15 -28.27 38.82
N ASN A 763 33.45 -28.17 39.94
CA ASN A 763 33.77 -28.94 41.16
C ASN A 763 33.27 -30.40 41.09
N THR A 764 32.16 -30.67 40.41
CA THR A 764 31.59 -32.02 40.23
C THR A 764 32.43 -32.87 39.26
N LEU A 765 32.93 -32.25 38.19
CA LEU A 765 33.65 -32.93 37.11
C LEU A 765 35.18 -32.91 37.29
N ARG A 766 35.78 -31.93 37.98
CA ARG A 766 37.23 -31.99 38.28
C ARG A 766 37.50 -33.05 39.35
N PRO A 767 38.35 -34.07 39.06
CA PRO A 767 38.56 -35.16 39.99
C PRO A 767 39.17 -34.73 41.33
N SER A 768 38.41 -34.92 42.41
CA SER A 768 38.99 -35.03 43.75
C SER A 768 39.77 -36.34 43.86
N TYR A 769 41.10 -36.25 43.90
CA TYR A 769 42.06 -37.29 44.30
C TYR A 769 42.22 -38.54 43.40
N LEU A 770 41.17 -39.06 42.76
CA LEU A 770 41.18 -40.37 42.07
C LEU A 770 42.20 -40.52 40.91
N ARG A 771 42.65 -39.41 40.29
CA ARG A 771 43.72 -39.45 39.27
C ARG A 771 45.08 -39.97 39.79
N GLN A 772 45.33 -39.96 41.11
CA GLN A 772 46.56 -40.55 41.65
C GLN A 772 46.56 -42.09 41.68
N GLU A 773 45.39 -42.73 41.59
CA GLU A 773 45.26 -44.19 41.52
C GLU A 773 45.13 -44.67 40.07
N ALA A 774 44.37 -43.97 39.21
CA ALA A 774 44.23 -44.32 37.80
C ALA A 774 45.58 -44.38 37.05
N HIS A 775 46.53 -43.52 37.41
CA HIS A 775 47.89 -43.54 36.84
C HIS A 775 48.78 -44.72 37.31
N LYS A 776 48.33 -45.50 38.31
CA LYS A 776 49.02 -46.71 38.82
C LYS A 776 48.46 -48.01 38.24
N LEU A 777 47.25 -47.98 37.69
CA LEU A 777 46.63 -49.12 37.02
C LEU A 777 47.09 -49.16 35.55
N ASN A 778 47.59 -50.31 35.11
CA ASN A 778 47.96 -50.51 33.71
C ASN A 778 46.71 -50.38 32.83
N LEU A 779 46.71 -49.40 31.91
CA LEU A 779 45.63 -49.10 30.96
C LEU A 779 45.26 -50.26 30.01
N ASN A 780 46.00 -51.37 30.04
CA ASN A 780 45.71 -52.60 29.29
C ASN A 780 44.82 -53.59 30.07
N GLN A 781 44.34 -53.23 31.27
CA GLN A 781 43.69 -54.17 32.20
C GLN A 781 42.46 -53.60 32.93
N LEU A 782 41.91 -52.48 32.45
CA LEU A 782 40.52 -52.13 32.77
C LEU A 782 39.63 -53.08 31.97
N ASP A 783 39.00 -54.03 32.66
CA ASP A 783 37.95 -54.86 32.08
C ASP A 783 36.82 -53.94 31.59
N ILE A 784 36.71 -53.81 30.27
CA ILE A 784 35.58 -53.15 29.62
C ILE A 784 34.40 -54.10 29.79
N VAL A 785 33.62 -53.88 30.85
CA VAL A 785 32.31 -54.53 30.99
C VAL A 785 31.44 -54.01 29.84
N PRO A 786 30.89 -54.89 28.98
CA PRO A 786 30.05 -54.48 27.86
C PRO A 786 28.59 -54.24 28.31
N ASP A 787 28.39 -53.77 29.53
CA ASP A 787 27.08 -53.37 30.05
C ASP A 787 26.80 -51.98 29.48
N GLY A 788 25.92 -51.92 28.47
CA GLY A 788 25.60 -50.68 27.79
C GLY A 788 25.00 -49.65 28.75
N LEU A 789 25.36 -48.38 28.59
CA LEU A 789 24.85 -47.30 29.43
C LEU A 789 23.32 -47.28 29.43
N SER A 790 22.71 -46.87 30.54
CA SER A 790 21.27 -46.70 30.59
C SER A 790 20.86 -45.32 30.08
N PHE A 791 19.61 -45.20 29.62
CA PHE A 791 19.03 -43.91 29.24
C PHE A 791 18.55 -43.07 30.45
N GLU A 792 18.78 -43.53 31.68
CA GLU A 792 18.27 -42.90 32.92
C GLU A 792 18.76 -41.45 33.10
N GLY A 793 20.04 -41.17 32.81
CA GLY A 793 20.58 -39.81 32.89
C GLY A 793 19.86 -38.82 31.96
N LEU A 794 19.48 -39.27 30.75
CA LEU A 794 18.69 -38.47 29.82
C LEU A 794 17.25 -38.31 30.30
N LEU A 795 16.59 -39.39 30.77
CA LEU A 795 15.25 -39.30 31.33
C LEU A 795 15.19 -38.28 32.47
N GLN A 796 16.13 -38.35 33.41
CA GLN A 796 16.17 -37.44 34.56
C GLN A 796 16.35 -35.98 34.13
N ALA A 797 17.16 -35.70 33.10
CA ALA A 797 17.30 -34.35 32.55
C ALA A 797 16.01 -33.85 31.90
N LEU A 798 15.31 -34.70 31.13
CA LEU A 798 14.05 -34.35 30.48
C LEU A 798 12.92 -34.06 31.49
N GLU A 799 12.86 -34.78 32.62
CA GLU A 799 11.88 -34.52 33.67
C GLU A 799 12.13 -33.22 34.46
N LEU A 800 13.35 -32.67 34.40
CA LEU A 800 13.72 -31.40 35.05
C LEU A 800 13.54 -30.17 34.14
N ILE A 801 13.46 -30.35 32.82
CA ILE A 801 13.28 -29.26 31.86
C ILE A 801 11.83 -28.75 31.96
N ASN A 802 11.67 -27.58 32.59
CA ASN A 802 10.38 -26.90 32.73
C ASN A 802 10.29 -25.58 31.95
N VAL A 803 11.40 -25.10 31.38
CA VAL A 803 11.45 -23.96 30.44
C VAL A 803 11.82 -24.46 29.04
N GLN A 804 11.10 -24.01 28.01
CA GLN A 804 11.25 -24.43 26.62
C GLN A 804 11.32 -23.23 25.66
N PRO A 805 11.93 -23.37 24.47
CA PRO A 805 12.60 -24.57 23.94
C PRO A 805 13.90 -24.90 24.67
N ALA A 806 14.29 -26.18 24.69
CA ALA A 806 15.49 -26.67 25.38
C ALA A 806 16.44 -27.47 24.48
N ILE A 807 17.74 -27.42 24.78
CA ILE A 807 18.78 -28.20 24.11
C ILE A 807 19.54 -29.05 25.14
N VAL A 808 19.71 -30.34 24.84
CA VAL A 808 20.39 -31.32 25.70
C VAL A 808 21.66 -31.79 25.00
N TYR A 809 22.76 -31.82 25.73
CA TYR A 809 24.03 -32.39 25.31
C TYR A 809 24.35 -33.60 26.20
N VAL A 810 24.27 -34.80 25.62
CA VAL A 810 24.60 -36.05 26.29
C VAL A 810 26.05 -36.42 25.94
N PHE A 811 26.94 -36.33 26.92
CA PHE A 811 28.34 -36.70 26.82
C PHE A 811 28.54 -38.11 27.36
N ALA A 812 29.02 -39.04 26.52
CA ALA A 812 29.21 -40.43 26.92
C ALA A 812 30.40 -41.13 26.23
N THR A 813 30.94 -42.16 26.89
CA THR A 813 31.98 -43.03 26.31
C THR A 813 31.47 -44.37 25.79
N GLY A 814 30.31 -44.81 26.26
CA GLY A 814 29.56 -45.95 25.74
C GLY A 814 28.31 -45.53 24.95
N LEU A 815 27.70 -46.50 24.27
CA LEU A 815 26.36 -46.32 23.69
C LEU A 815 25.30 -46.62 24.75
N PRO A 816 24.22 -45.82 24.85
CA PRO A 816 23.08 -46.20 25.65
C PRO A 816 22.32 -47.37 25.00
N TYR A 817 22.02 -48.42 25.77
CA TYR A 817 21.35 -49.63 25.28
C TYR A 817 19.99 -49.83 25.95
N VAL A 818 18.99 -50.24 25.17
CA VAL A 818 17.66 -50.62 25.68
C VAL A 818 17.55 -52.13 25.77
N ASN A 819 17.50 -52.66 26.99
CA ASN A 819 17.17 -54.07 27.20
C ASN A 819 15.65 -54.23 27.19
N PHE A 820 15.07 -54.48 26.02
CA PHE A 820 13.61 -54.72 25.88
C PHE A 820 13.07 -55.95 26.63
N SER A 821 13.94 -56.81 27.19
CA SER A 821 13.51 -57.89 28.09
C SER A 821 13.42 -57.46 29.57
N ASP A 822 14.01 -56.33 29.93
CA ASP A 822 13.80 -55.66 31.22
C ASP A 822 12.64 -54.66 31.09
N SER A 823 11.64 -54.81 31.96
CA SER A 823 10.48 -53.93 32.00
C SER A 823 10.81 -52.49 32.40
N ASN A 824 11.91 -52.26 33.12
CA ASN A 824 12.32 -50.93 33.54
C ASN A 824 13.00 -50.20 32.38
N SER A 825 14.07 -50.76 31.80
CA SER A 825 14.75 -50.23 30.61
C SER A 825 13.78 -49.90 29.46
N ALA A 826 12.81 -50.79 29.18
CA ALA A 826 11.78 -50.55 28.16
C ALA A 826 10.80 -49.41 28.54
N GLN A 827 10.48 -49.23 29.82
CA GLN A 827 9.64 -48.13 30.31
C GLN A 827 10.37 -46.79 30.25
N THR A 828 11.65 -46.74 30.66
CA THR A 828 12.51 -45.56 30.58
C THR A 828 12.60 -45.04 29.15
N TYR A 829 12.89 -45.92 28.18
CA TYR A 829 12.94 -45.56 26.76
C TYR A 829 11.59 -45.01 26.26
N LYS A 830 10.46 -45.68 26.58
CA LYS A 830 9.12 -45.19 26.23
C LYS A 830 8.79 -43.84 26.88
N ARG A 831 9.22 -43.62 28.12
CA ARG A 831 8.99 -42.38 28.88
C ARG A 831 9.72 -41.21 28.27
N ILE A 832 10.95 -41.41 27.78
CA ILE A 832 11.72 -40.41 27.03
C ILE A 832 10.93 -39.93 25.81
N PHE A 833 10.45 -40.84 24.95
CA PHE A 833 9.62 -40.42 23.81
C PHE A 833 8.34 -39.71 24.24
N THR A 834 7.68 -40.15 25.33
CA THR A 834 6.47 -39.47 25.85
C THR A 834 6.76 -38.02 26.27
N LEU A 835 7.94 -37.73 26.83
CA LEU A 835 8.36 -36.37 27.19
C LEU A 835 8.71 -35.56 25.94
N LEU A 836 9.43 -36.15 24.98
CA LEU A 836 9.84 -35.49 23.74
C LEU A 836 8.67 -35.20 22.78
N GLU A 837 7.63 -36.06 22.73
CA GLU A 837 6.42 -35.86 21.92
C GLU A 837 5.69 -34.54 22.23
N ASN A 838 5.78 -34.08 23.48
CA ASN A 838 5.02 -32.96 24.03
C ASN A 838 5.84 -31.68 24.25
N GLN A 839 7.13 -31.67 23.89
CA GLN A 839 8.06 -30.62 24.30
C GLN A 839 9.03 -30.21 23.18
N GLN A 840 9.34 -28.91 23.08
CA GLN A 840 10.33 -28.40 22.13
C GLN A 840 11.77 -28.64 22.62
N ILE A 841 12.21 -29.91 22.60
CA ILE A 841 13.54 -30.32 23.06
C ILE A 841 14.36 -30.90 21.90
N GLN A 842 15.60 -30.43 21.76
CA GLN A 842 16.63 -31.04 20.93
C GLN A 842 17.59 -31.88 21.79
N VAL A 843 17.87 -33.13 21.42
CA VAL A 843 18.86 -33.99 22.11
C VAL A 843 20.05 -34.28 21.19
N ASN A 844 21.24 -33.87 21.62
CA ASN A 844 22.49 -34.06 20.91
C ASN A 844 23.41 -34.99 21.71
N PHE A 845 23.91 -36.05 21.09
CA PHE A 845 24.87 -36.97 21.69
C PHE A 845 26.29 -36.61 21.24
N ILE A 846 27.21 -36.49 22.19
CA ILE A 846 28.66 -36.33 21.97
C ILE A 846 29.33 -37.58 22.52
N ILE A 847 29.74 -38.46 21.62
CA ILE A 847 30.30 -39.77 21.94
C ILE A 847 31.79 -39.79 21.57
N GLY A 848 32.64 -40.32 22.45
CA GLY A 848 34.03 -40.59 22.10
C GLY A 848 34.64 -41.72 22.93
N GLY A 849 35.68 -42.35 22.40
CA GLY A 849 36.20 -43.59 22.97
C GLY A 849 37.08 -44.37 21.99
N PHE A 850 37.48 -45.57 22.40
CA PHE A 850 38.52 -46.36 21.74
C PHE A 850 38.04 -47.29 20.61
N HIS A 851 36.73 -47.45 20.40
CA HIS A 851 36.18 -48.49 19.52
C HIS A 851 35.58 -47.93 18.22
N ALA A 852 35.97 -48.53 17.10
CA ALA A 852 35.50 -48.15 15.76
C ALA A 852 34.15 -48.80 15.39
N ASP A 853 33.68 -49.76 16.19
CA ASP A 853 32.46 -50.52 15.93
C ASP A 853 31.22 -49.90 16.63
N ILE A 854 31.38 -48.69 17.20
CA ILE A 854 30.35 -47.93 17.92
C ILE A 854 29.20 -47.47 16.99
N LEU A 855 29.36 -47.51 15.67
CA LEU A 855 28.31 -47.06 14.73
C LEU A 855 27.34 -48.15 14.28
N THR A 856 27.55 -49.42 14.66
CA THR A 856 26.78 -50.55 14.11
C THR A 856 26.16 -51.43 15.19
N GLY A 857 24.83 -51.36 15.32
CA GLY A 857 24.05 -52.26 16.19
C GLY A 857 22.86 -51.56 16.87
N PRO A 858 22.03 -52.32 17.63
CA PRO A 858 20.78 -51.81 18.18
C PRO A 858 20.94 -50.60 19.11
N ALA A 859 22.00 -50.55 19.93
CA ALA A 859 22.26 -49.43 20.83
C ALA A 859 22.55 -48.12 20.07
N ALA A 860 23.31 -48.19 18.97
CA ALA A 860 23.57 -47.04 18.10
C ALA A 860 22.28 -46.58 17.40
N GLU A 861 21.46 -47.53 16.96
CA GLU A 861 20.15 -47.26 16.34
C GLU A 861 19.19 -46.58 17.34
N ASP A 862 19.13 -47.04 18.59
CA ASP A 862 18.25 -46.48 19.63
C ASP A 862 18.68 -45.09 20.10
N MET A 863 19.99 -44.83 20.20
CA MET A 863 20.53 -43.49 20.41
C MET A 863 20.20 -42.57 19.22
N GLN A 864 20.42 -43.03 17.99
CA GLN A 864 20.16 -42.25 16.77
C GLN A 864 18.66 -41.96 16.59
N LYS A 865 17.77 -42.88 16.98
CA LYS A 865 16.31 -42.63 17.04
C LYS A 865 15.99 -41.43 17.91
N VAL A 866 16.53 -41.34 19.13
CA VAL A 866 16.30 -40.21 20.05
C VAL A 866 16.90 -38.91 19.48
N ALA A 867 18.10 -38.97 18.92
CA ALA A 867 18.73 -37.83 18.27
C ALA A 867 17.88 -37.29 17.11
N THR A 868 17.50 -38.13 16.15
CA THR A 868 16.76 -37.64 14.98
C THR A 868 15.27 -37.37 15.26
N PHE A 869 14.63 -38.06 16.22
CA PHE A 869 13.30 -37.69 16.73
C PHE A 869 13.24 -36.22 17.13
N THR A 870 14.26 -35.78 17.88
CA THR A 870 14.35 -34.42 18.41
C THR A 870 14.94 -33.43 17.42
N SER A 871 15.18 -33.86 16.18
CA SER A 871 15.97 -33.10 15.20
C SER A 871 17.28 -32.58 15.82
N GLY A 872 17.96 -33.44 16.58
CA GLY A 872 19.29 -33.23 17.16
C GLY A 872 20.39 -33.89 16.33
N ARG A 873 21.47 -34.31 16.98
CA ARG A 873 22.72 -34.77 16.34
C ARG A 873 23.37 -35.89 17.13
N THR A 874 24.22 -36.65 16.43
CA THR A 874 25.23 -37.49 17.07
C THR A 874 26.60 -37.10 16.53
N ILE A 875 27.52 -36.72 17.42
CA ILE A 875 28.87 -36.27 17.09
C ILE A 875 29.85 -37.28 17.69
N TYR A 876 30.63 -37.92 16.83
CA TYR A 876 31.64 -38.90 17.23
C TYR A 876 33.03 -38.26 17.20
N THR A 877 33.70 -38.19 18.35
CA THR A 877 34.98 -37.46 18.50
C THR A 877 36.21 -38.36 18.52
N GLY A 878 36.03 -39.68 18.45
CA GLY A 878 37.12 -40.65 18.38
C GLY A 878 37.97 -40.75 19.65
N ASN A 879 39.26 -41.08 19.49
CA ASN A 879 40.19 -41.30 20.60
C ASN A 879 40.76 -39.96 21.13
N PHE A 880 40.26 -39.55 22.30
CA PHE A 880 40.59 -38.27 22.97
C PHE A 880 42.08 -37.98 23.14
N PHE A 881 42.92 -39.02 23.30
CA PHE A 881 44.34 -38.85 23.58
C PHE A 881 45.17 -38.43 22.35
N GLY A 882 44.60 -38.50 21.14
CA GLY A 882 45.29 -38.14 19.90
C GLY A 882 45.26 -36.64 19.55
N ALA A 883 44.19 -35.93 19.89
CA ALA A 883 43.94 -34.55 19.44
C ALA A 883 43.18 -33.68 20.46
N PRO A 884 43.72 -33.44 21.68
CA PRO A 884 43.01 -32.78 22.77
C PRO A 884 42.49 -31.36 22.45
N GLY A 885 43.13 -30.64 21.53
CA GLY A 885 42.66 -29.32 21.07
C GLY A 885 41.35 -29.35 20.27
N GLN A 886 41.05 -30.45 19.56
CA GLN A 886 39.82 -30.55 18.75
C GLN A 886 38.57 -30.68 19.65
N PHE A 887 38.67 -31.45 20.74
CA PHE A 887 37.56 -31.62 21.69
C PHE A 887 37.31 -30.37 22.54
N ALA A 888 38.37 -29.65 22.93
CA ALA A 888 38.24 -28.34 23.57
C ALA A 888 37.50 -27.34 22.66
N ASN A 889 37.87 -27.27 21.37
CA ASN A 889 37.21 -26.39 20.41
C ASN A 889 35.74 -26.77 20.14
N LEU A 890 35.39 -28.05 20.16
CA LEU A 890 33.99 -28.49 20.08
C LEU A 890 33.14 -27.83 21.18
N ILE A 891 33.57 -27.92 22.44
CA ILE A 891 32.84 -27.38 23.60
C ILE A 891 32.90 -25.85 23.64
N ALA A 892 34.06 -25.25 23.38
CA ALA A 892 34.28 -23.82 23.53
C ALA A 892 33.76 -22.97 22.35
N GLN A 893 33.76 -23.51 21.13
CA GLN A 893 33.48 -22.73 19.91
C GLN A 893 32.32 -23.25 19.07
N TYR A 894 32.04 -24.57 19.08
CA TYR A 894 30.99 -25.14 18.24
C TYR A 894 29.65 -25.26 18.96
N LEU A 895 29.59 -25.98 20.08
CA LEU A 895 28.34 -26.17 20.83
C LEU A 895 27.62 -24.85 21.20
N PRO A 896 28.30 -23.74 21.58
CA PRO A 896 27.62 -22.47 21.85
C PRO A 896 26.82 -21.94 20.67
N LEU A 897 27.30 -22.13 19.44
CA LEU A 897 26.61 -21.70 18.23
C LEU A 897 25.39 -22.58 17.95
N THR A 898 25.40 -23.86 18.33
CA THR A 898 24.22 -24.73 18.13
C THR A 898 23.03 -24.32 19.00
N VAL A 899 23.24 -23.48 20.02
CA VAL A 899 22.17 -22.86 20.82
C VAL A 899 21.39 -21.78 20.03
N GLN A 900 21.98 -21.27 18.94
CA GLN A 900 21.40 -20.28 18.02
C GLN A 900 20.88 -20.90 16.71
N GLU A 901 21.09 -22.21 16.48
CA GLU A 901 20.57 -22.90 15.29
C GLU A 901 19.07 -23.15 15.44
N ASN A 902 18.31 -22.66 14.46
CA ASN A 902 16.86 -22.60 14.55
C ASN A 902 16.13 -23.07 13.28
N GLY A 903 16.87 -23.27 12.19
CA GLY A 903 16.40 -23.99 11.02
C GLY A 903 17.18 -25.28 10.82
N PHE A 904 16.47 -26.41 10.81
CA PHE A 904 16.97 -27.66 10.24
C PHE A 904 16.65 -27.66 8.75
N LEU A 905 17.67 -27.72 7.89
CA LEU A 905 17.50 -27.53 6.44
C LEU A 905 17.45 -28.85 5.68
N VAL A 906 18.42 -29.73 5.92
CA VAL A 906 18.68 -30.93 5.09
C VAL A 906 19.26 -32.04 5.96
N GLU A 907 18.79 -33.26 5.76
CA GLU A 907 19.43 -34.49 6.23
C GLU A 907 19.53 -35.49 5.08
N HIS A 908 20.73 -36.05 4.87
CA HIS A 908 20.97 -37.17 3.97
C HIS A 908 21.75 -38.24 4.73
N ILE A 909 21.18 -39.44 4.83
CA ILE A 909 21.86 -40.64 5.35
C ILE A 909 21.98 -41.60 4.16
N VAL A 910 23.20 -41.81 3.67
CA VAL A 910 23.46 -42.58 2.45
C VAL A 910 24.35 -43.77 2.78
N ALA A 911 23.87 -44.97 2.49
CA ALA A 911 24.50 -46.24 2.89
C ALA A 911 25.86 -46.52 2.21
N ASP A 912 26.11 -45.94 1.03
CA ASP A 912 27.37 -46.02 0.30
C ASP A 912 27.70 -44.67 -0.34
N CYS A 913 28.75 -44.01 0.16
CA CYS A 913 29.25 -42.75 -0.39
C CYS A 913 30.59 -42.91 -1.12
N THR A 914 30.97 -44.14 -1.52
CA THR A 914 32.18 -44.36 -2.33
C THR A 914 32.07 -43.75 -3.74
N THR A 915 30.84 -43.44 -4.17
CA THR A 915 30.55 -42.57 -5.31
C THR A 915 30.09 -41.19 -4.83
N ALA A 916 30.36 -40.17 -5.64
CA ALA A 916 30.13 -38.77 -5.27
C ALA A 916 28.62 -38.49 -5.02
N THR A 917 28.26 -38.40 -3.75
CA THR A 917 26.92 -38.05 -3.28
C THR A 917 26.76 -36.52 -3.30
N VAL A 918 25.65 -36.01 -3.81
CA VAL A 918 25.39 -34.57 -3.96
C VAL A 918 24.13 -34.16 -3.20
N ALA A 919 24.19 -33.06 -2.47
CA ALA A 919 23.03 -32.44 -1.83
C ALA A 919 23.03 -30.92 -2.08
N TYR A 920 21.83 -30.33 -2.03
CA TYR A 920 21.60 -28.89 -2.18
C TYR A 920 21.03 -28.32 -0.89
N ILE A 921 21.58 -27.21 -0.43
CA ILE A 921 21.23 -26.57 0.84
C ILE A 921 20.65 -25.18 0.52
N PRO A 922 19.34 -24.95 0.73
CA PRO A 922 18.72 -23.64 0.52
C PRO A 922 19.05 -22.68 1.67
N ILE A 923 19.72 -21.56 1.36
CA ILE A 923 20.03 -20.49 2.31
C ILE A 923 19.17 -19.27 1.99
N ASP A 924 18.49 -18.74 3.01
CA ASP A 924 17.50 -17.66 2.90
C ASP A 924 18.11 -16.27 3.20
N SER A 925 17.46 -15.19 2.73
CA SER A 925 17.97 -13.80 2.89
C SER A 925 18.12 -13.34 4.35
N LYS A 926 17.54 -14.08 5.30
CA LYS A 926 17.53 -13.79 6.73
C LYS A 926 18.47 -14.69 7.53
N SER A 927 19.32 -15.44 6.84
CA SER A 927 20.33 -16.30 7.44
C SER A 927 21.56 -15.50 7.84
N ASP A 928 21.95 -15.59 9.11
CA ASP A 928 23.19 -15.01 9.65
C ASP A 928 24.39 -15.92 9.32
N TRP A 929 24.19 -17.22 9.48
CA TRP A 929 25.17 -18.27 9.16
C TRP A 929 24.51 -19.64 9.05
N PHE A 930 25.20 -20.58 8.39
CA PHE A 930 24.78 -21.98 8.34
C PHE A 930 25.95 -22.92 8.67
N SER A 931 25.62 -24.11 9.17
CA SER A 931 26.57 -25.18 9.46
C SER A 931 26.25 -26.45 8.68
N LEU A 932 27.31 -27.19 8.38
CA LEU A 932 27.24 -28.55 7.85
C LEU A 932 28.00 -29.47 8.80
N ILE A 933 27.35 -30.51 9.31
CA ILE A 933 28.04 -31.68 9.87
C ILE A 933 28.04 -32.76 8.79
N ILE A 934 29.24 -33.27 8.48
CA ILE A 934 29.42 -34.41 7.58
C ILE A 934 30.19 -35.48 8.34
N ILE A 935 29.73 -36.73 8.26
CA ILE A 935 30.35 -37.89 8.92
C ILE A 935 30.60 -38.96 7.85
N GLY A 936 31.81 -39.52 7.82
CA GLY A 936 32.16 -40.61 6.92
C GLY A 936 33.61 -41.08 7.05
N SER A 937 33.90 -42.27 6.49
CA SER A 937 35.26 -42.84 6.51
C SER A 937 36.15 -42.25 5.43
N GLN A 938 37.24 -41.59 5.87
CA GLN A 938 38.31 -40.99 5.04
C GLN A 938 37.74 -40.20 3.85
N MET A 939 36.83 -39.26 4.14
CA MET A 939 36.01 -38.57 3.16
C MET A 939 36.66 -37.33 2.54
N THR A 940 36.26 -37.03 1.30
CA THR A 940 36.51 -35.78 0.59
C THR A 940 35.20 -35.00 0.46
N VAL A 941 35.23 -33.71 0.80
CA VAL A 941 34.06 -32.81 0.70
C VAL A 941 34.40 -31.64 -0.22
N THR A 942 33.58 -31.44 -1.24
CA THR A 942 33.66 -30.30 -2.17
C THR A 942 32.40 -29.45 -2.01
N LEU A 943 32.56 -28.13 -1.87
CA LEU A 943 31.46 -27.20 -1.64
C LEU A 943 31.45 -26.12 -2.73
N TYR A 944 30.27 -25.78 -3.22
CA TYR A 944 30.03 -24.69 -4.16
C TYR A 944 29.05 -23.69 -3.54
N ASP A 945 29.30 -22.40 -3.75
CA ASP A 945 28.40 -21.31 -3.35
C ASP A 945 27.16 -21.21 -4.26
N ALA A 946 26.26 -20.27 -3.94
CA ALA A 946 24.98 -20.11 -4.65
C ALA A 946 25.12 -19.74 -6.14
N ASP A 947 26.26 -19.14 -6.54
CA ASP A 947 26.58 -18.84 -7.94
C ASP A 947 27.25 -20.03 -8.66
N GLY A 948 27.51 -21.13 -7.94
CA GLY A 948 28.18 -22.31 -8.44
C GLY A 948 29.71 -22.23 -8.45
N ASN A 949 30.32 -21.23 -7.81
CA ASN A 949 31.78 -21.15 -7.69
C ASN A 949 32.28 -22.13 -6.63
N LEU A 950 33.48 -22.66 -6.82
CA LEU A 950 34.12 -23.53 -5.84
C LEU A 950 34.47 -22.73 -4.57
N TYR A 951 33.83 -23.06 -3.46
CA TYR A 951 34.12 -22.43 -2.17
C TYR A 951 35.45 -22.96 -1.61
N GLN A 952 36.49 -22.12 -1.64
CA GLN A 952 37.75 -22.47 -0.99
C GLN A 952 37.58 -22.50 0.53
N GLN A 953 37.78 -23.69 1.09
CA GLN A 953 37.67 -23.95 2.52
C GLN A 953 38.82 -23.26 3.27
N ASN A 954 38.53 -22.12 3.91
CA ASN A 954 39.32 -21.68 5.06
C ASN A 954 39.12 -22.71 6.17
N ALA A 955 40.22 -23.35 6.61
CA ALA A 955 40.20 -24.56 7.43
C ALA A 955 39.25 -24.45 8.63
N SER A 956 38.06 -25.04 8.48
CA SER A 956 37.04 -25.16 9.52
C SER A 956 37.29 -26.47 10.24
N GLU A 957 37.18 -26.46 11.57
CA GLU A 957 37.73 -27.50 12.43
C GLU A 957 37.22 -28.92 12.09
N VAL A 958 38.09 -29.71 11.47
CA VAL A 958 37.85 -31.13 11.25
C VAL A 958 38.17 -31.87 12.53
N ILE A 959 37.20 -32.62 13.06
CA ILE A 959 37.41 -33.53 14.20
C ILE A 959 37.73 -34.91 13.60
N THR A 960 38.99 -35.33 13.74
CA THR A 960 39.55 -36.47 12.98
C THR A 960 39.93 -37.64 13.86
N ASN A 961 39.46 -38.84 13.50
CA ASN A 961 40.03 -40.10 13.93
C ASN A 961 40.54 -40.87 12.69
N ASP A 962 41.44 -41.84 12.87
CA ASP A 962 42.14 -42.53 11.76
C ASP A 962 41.23 -43.37 10.85
N LYS A 963 40.02 -43.69 11.35
CA LYS A 963 39.02 -44.54 10.66
C LYS A 963 37.78 -43.77 10.20
N GLU A 964 37.35 -42.75 10.92
CA GLU A 964 36.17 -41.93 10.61
C GLU A 964 36.42 -40.47 10.99
N ALA A 965 35.88 -39.55 10.20
CA ALA A 965 36.04 -38.12 10.42
C ALA A 965 34.67 -37.44 10.51
N ALA A 966 34.53 -36.52 11.47
CA ALA A 966 33.45 -35.56 11.54
C ALA A 966 33.98 -34.21 11.05
N MET A 967 33.50 -33.76 9.89
CA MET A 967 33.81 -32.44 9.35
C MET A 967 32.69 -31.48 9.71
N ILE A 968 33.03 -30.42 10.44
CA ILE A 968 32.11 -29.36 10.85
C ILE A 968 32.48 -28.10 10.10
N LEU A 969 31.65 -27.71 9.13
CA LEU A 969 31.82 -26.46 8.38
C LEU A 969 30.89 -25.39 8.96
N ARG A 970 31.40 -24.16 9.11
CA ARG A 970 30.67 -22.99 9.61
C ARG A 970 30.84 -21.85 8.59
N ILE A 971 29.74 -21.32 8.06
CA ILE A 971 29.77 -20.35 6.94
C ILE A 971 28.88 -19.16 7.30
N PHE A 972 29.51 -17.99 7.47
CA PHE A 972 28.88 -16.75 7.90
C PHE A 972 28.60 -15.81 6.73
N ASN A 973 27.44 -15.14 6.77
CA ASN A 973 26.96 -14.20 5.75
C ASN A 973 27.93 -13.03 5.52
N SER A 974 28.51 -12.49 6.60
CA SER A 974 29.40 -11.31 6.63
C SER A 974 30.67 -11.37 5.75
N ASN A 975 30.89 -12.46 5.01
CA ASN A 975 32.11 -12.75 4.27
C ASN A 975 31.90 -13.04 2.77
N LYS A 976 30.67 -13.01 2.22
CA LYS A 976 30.39 -13.52 0.86
C LYS A 976 29.33 -12.72 0.09
N PRO A 977 29.59 -12.29 -1.16
CA PRO A 977 28.57 -11.74 -2.06
C PRO A 977 27.45 -12.73 -2.43
N SER A 978 27.77 -14.02 -2.45
CA SER A 978 26.94 -15.11 -2.98
C SER A 978 26.45 -16.06 -1.87
N PHE A 979 26.05 -15.50 -0.72
CA PHE A 979 25.66 -16.28 0.46
C PHE A 979 24.24 -16.86 0.37
N VAL A 980 23.29 -16.13 -0.20
CA VAL A 980 21.88 -16.50 -0.29
C VAL A 980 21.64 -17.33 -1.56
N GLY A 981 20.85 -18.40 -1.46
CA GLY A 981 20.54 -19.31 -2.58
C GLY A 981 20.92 -20.77 -2.31
N PHE A 982 21.03 -21.56 -3.38
CA PHE A 982 21.26 -23.01 -3.29
C PHE A 982 22.75 -23.35 -3.30
N TRP A 983 23.30 -23.58 -2.11
CA TRP A 983 24.64 -24.15 -1.97
C TRP A 983 24.64 -25.62 -2.37
N ARG A 984 25.72 -26.08 -3.01
CA ARG A 984 25.86 -27.49 -3.44
C ARG A 984 27.04 -28.12 -2.75
N VAL A 985 26.80 -29.21 -2.02
CA VAL A 985 27.85 -30.03 -1.41
C VAL A 985 27.97 -31.37 -2.14
N SER A 986 29.21 -31.83 -2.32
CA SER A 986 29.53 -33.15 -2.89
C SER A 986 30.47 -33.89 -1.94
N ILE A 987 30.10 -35.11 -1.58
CA ILE A 987 30.76 -35.94 -0.56
C ILE A 987 31.17 -37.27 -1.21
N THR A 988 32.39 -37.71 -0.95
CA THR A 988 32.89 -39.03 -1.34
C THR A 988 33.67 -39.65 -0.19
N THR A 989 33.29 -40.84 0.28
CA THR A 989 34.03 -41.64 1.26
C THR A 989 34.98 -42.61 0.58
N LYS A 990 35.96 -43.14 1.31
CA LYS A 990 36.81 -44.24 0.82
C LYS A 990 36.10 -45.59 0.89
N SER A 991 35.20 -45.75 1.86
CA SER A 991 34.44 -46.96 2.12
C SER A 991 33.24 -46.65 3.00
N GLY A 992 32.12 -47.34 2.79
CA GLY A 992 30.91 -47.21 3.62
C GLY A 992 30.11 -45.94 3.38
N GLY A 993 29.07 -45.77 4.18
CA GLY A 993 28.13 -44.67 4.07
C GLY A 993 28.66 -43.31 4.53
N CYS A 994 27.82 -42.29 4.37
CA CYS A 994 28.03 -40.97 4.92
C CYS A 994 26.72 -40.33 5.37
N THR A 995 26.82 -39.44 6.35
CA THR A 995 25.71 -38.61 6.81
C THR A 995 26.04 -37.14 6.60
N LEU A 996 25.08 -36.37 6.10
CA LEU A 996 25.12 -34.92 6.02
C LEU A 996 23.92 -34.35 6.79
N GLN A 997 24.19 -33.40 7.68
CA GLN A 997 23.16 -32.57 8.29
C GLN A 997 23.48 -31.09 8.09
N ALA A 998 22.52 -30.31 7.58
CA ALA A 998 22.63 -28.87 7.38
C ALA A 998 21.67 -28.10 8.30
N ARG A 999 22.18 -27.07 8.98
CA ARG A 999 21.39 -26.16 9.84
C ARG A 999 21.72 -24.71 9.59
N VAL A 1000 20.82 -23.84 9.98
CA VAL A 1000 20.93 -22.39 9.82
C VAL A 1000 20.53 -21.67 11.10
N ALA A 1001 21.16 -20.53 11.35
CA ALA A 1001 20.66 -19.48 12.21
C ALA A 1001 20.05 -18.41 11.30
N SER A 1002 18.72 -18.31 11.30
CA SER A 1002 17.96 -17.37 10.46
C SER A 1002 16.80 -16.77 11.23
N SER A 1003 16.46 -15.49 11.02
CA SER A 1003 15.29 -14.91 11.69
C SER A 1003 13.94 -15.50 11.19
N ILE A 1004 13.95 -16.32 10.12
CA ILE A 1004 12.76 -17.06 9.66
C ILE A 1004 12.58 -18.33 10.52
N GLN A 1005 11.61 -18.24 11.41
CA GLN A 1005 11.01 -19.38 12.10
C GLN A 1005 9.62 -19.64 11.51
N VAL A 1006 9.15 -20.89 11.56
CA VAL A 1006 7.76 -21.22 11.25
C VAL A 1006 7.18 -21.91 12.47
N ASN A 1007 6.28 -21.24 13.19
CA ASN A 1007 5.53 -21.89 14.25
C ASN A 1007 4.33 -22.55 13.61
N TYR A 1008 4.11 -23.84 13.90
CA TYR A 1008 2.97 -24.57 13.39
C TYR A 1008 2.39 -25.50 14.46
N GLY A 1009 1.15 -25.91 14.26
CA GLY A 1009 0.45 -26.88 15.09
C GLY A 1009 -0.71 -27.50 14.32
N PHE A 1010 -1.38 -28.47 14.94
CA PHE A 1010 -2.38 -29.31 14.29
C PHE A 1010 -3.78 -29.07 14.86
N SER A 1011 -4.78 -29.14 13.99
CA SER A 1011 -6.19 -28.93 14.32
C SER A 1011 -7.07 -29.84 13.46
N LEU A 1012 -8.31 -30.10 13.89
CA LEU A 1012 -9.34 -30.75 13.09
C LEU A 1012 -10.27 -29.76 12.37
N SER A 1013 -10.02 -28.45 12.51
CA SER A 1013 -10.78 -27.38 11.88
C SER A 1013 -9.89 -26.23 11.41
N ILE A 1014 -10.16 -25.75 10.20
CA ILE A 1014 -9.51 -24.58 9.59
C ILE A 1014 -9.82 -23.26 10.32
N SER A 1015 -10.91 -23.19 11.09
CA SER A 1015 -11.37 -21.99 11.83
C SER A 1015 -11.04 -22.00 13.33
N ALA A 1016 -10.51 -23.11 13.86
CA ALA A 1016 -9.99 -23.15 15.21
C ALA A 1016 -8.61 -22.47 15.27
N ASP A 1017 -8.27 -21.82 16.37
CA ASP A 1017 -6.96 -21.15 16.56
C ASP A 1017 -6.15 -21.79 17.72
N MET A 1018 -6.74 -22.80 18.37
CA MET A 1018 -6.10 -23.69 19.32
C MET A 1018 -5.55 -24.91 18.56
N THR A 1019 -4.29 -25.28 18.83
CA THR A 1019 -3.61 -26.40 18.16
C THR A 1019 -2.99 -27.38 19.14
N THR A 1020 -2.84 -28.64 18.73
CA THR A 1020 -1.91 -29.59 19.35
C THR A 1020 -0.52 -29.51 18.69
N PRO A 1021 0.58 -29.83 19.41
CA PRO A 1021 1.92 -29.92 18.79
C PRO A 1021 2.06 -31.05 17.77
N GLN A 1022 1.25 -32.10 17.91
CA GLN A 1022 1.26 -33.31 17.10
C GLN A 1022 -0.12 -33.55 16.45
N PRO A 1023 -0.19 -34.11 15.22
CA PRO A 1023 -1.44 -34.51 14.58
C PRO A 1023 -2.07 -35.75 15.20
N PHE A 1024 -3.39 -35.87 15.04
CA PHE A 1024 -4.16 -37.02 15.48
C PHE A 1024 -4.11 -38.19 14.50
N SER A 1025 -3.90 -39.39 15.03
CA SER A 1025 -3.89 -40.67 14.32
C SER A 1025 -5.28 -41.16 13.95
N GLY A 1026 -5.34 -42.03 12.94
CA GLY A 1026 -6.56 -42.67 12.45
C GLY A 1026 -6.87 -42.29 10.99
N SER A 1027 -7.25 -43.29 10.18
CA SER A 1027 -7.47 -43.11 8.73
C SER A 1027 -8.57 -42.09 8.40
N ASN A 1028 -9.58 -41.98 9.28
CA ASN A 1028 -10.75 -41.12 9.11
C ASN A 1028 -10.59 -39.74 9.77
N VAL A 1029 -9.41 -39.46 10.35
CA VAL A 1029 -9.13 -38.18 11.03
C VAL A 1029 -8.46 -37.24 10.03
N SER A 1030 -9.06 -36.07 9.83
CA SER A 1030 -8.61 -35.08 8.86
C SER A 1030 -7.90 -33.94 9.60
N ASN A 1031 -6.57 -34.03 9.66
CA ASN A 1031 -5.73 -33.03 10.31
C ASN A 1031 -5.48 -31.87 9.36
N VAL A 1032 -5.42 -30.67 9.92
CA VAL A 1032 -5.01 -29.44 9.24
C VAL A 1032 -3.82 -28.87 10.01
N VAL A 1033 -2.78 -28.46 9.29
CA VAL A 1033 -1.69 -27.67 9.85
C VAL A 1033 -2.13 -26.23 9.90
N LEU A 1034 -1.99 -25.57 11.05
CA LEU A 1034 -2.09 -24.13 11.20
C LEU A 1034 -0.68 -23.58 11.43
N ALA A 1035 -0.29 -22.51 10.74
CA ALA A 1035 1.07 -21.97 10.79
C ALA A 1035 1.10 -20.43 10.85
N ASN A 1036 2.15 -19.87 11.46
CA ASN A 1036 2.49 -18.45 11.38
C ASN A 1036 4.00 -18.22 11.21
N LEU A 1037 4.33 -17.00 10.81
CA LEU A 1037 5.68 -16.46 10.80
C LEU A 1037 5.83 -15.43 11.94
N PRO A 1038 7.06 -15.12 12.41
CA PRO A 1038 7.35 -14.02 13.32
C PRO A 1038 6.73 -12.70 12.89
N GLN A 1039 6.19 -11.93 13.85
CA GLN A 1039 5.49 -10.67 13.58
C GLN A 1039 6.33 -9.64 12.78
N SER A 1040 7.66 -9.67 12.97
CA SER A 1040 8.63 -8.90 12.19
C SER A 1040 8.64 -9.23 10.69
N LEU A 1041 8.29 -10.46 10.32
CA LEU A 1041 8.19 -10.93 8.94
C LEU A 1041 6.77 -10.84 8.37
N GLN A 1042 5.74 -10.79 9.22
CA GLN A 1042 4.33 -10.66 8.80
C GLN A 1042 4.01 -9.35 8.06
N GLN A 1043 4.83 -8.31 8.22
CA GLN A 1043 4.70 -7.03 7.51
C GLN A 1043 5.51 -6.96 6.21
N THR A 1044 6.11 -8.07 5.79
CA THR A 1044 6.95 -8.18 4.59
C THR A 1044 6.41 -9.26 3.66
N ASN A 1045 6.82 -9.28 2.38
CA ASN A 1045 6.26 -10.16 1.33
C ASN A 1045 6.57 -11.68 1.49
N PHE A 1046 6.79 -12.16 2.71
CA PHE A 1046 7.03 -13.57 3.01
C PHE A 1046 5.75 -14.40 2.81
N GLN A 1047 5.89 -15.59 2.26
CA GLN A 1047 4.76 -16.51 2.05
C GLN A 1047 5.17 -17.95 2.36
N LEU A 1048 4.32 -18.66 3.12
CA LEU A 1048 4.39 -20.11 3.21
C LEU A 1048 3.73 -20.72 1.97
N SER A 1049 4.42 -21.68 1.35
CA SER A 1049 4.01 -22.30 0.09
C SER A 1049 3.46 -23.71 0.31
N TYR A 1050 4.27 -24.61 0.87
CA TYR A 1050 3.92 -26.02 1.01
C TYR A 1050 4.30 -26.61 2.37
N PHE A 1051 3.49 -27.58 2.78
CA PHE A 1051 3.78 -28.52 3.86
C PHE A 1051 3.88 -29.92 3.24
N GLU A 1052 5.09 -30.41 3.06
CA GLU A 1052 5.35 -31.73 2.48
C GLU A 1052 5.48 -32.77 3.59
N VAL A 1053 4.66 -33.82 3.52
CA VAL A 1053 4.68 -34.97 4.42
C VAL A 1053 5.61 -36.01 3.79
N LEU A 1054 6.74 -36.29 4.46
CA LEU A 1054 7.78 -37.20 4.01
C LEU A 1054 7.70 -38.51 4.79
N SER A 1055 7.86 -39.63 4.07
CA SER A 1055 8.13 -40.90 4.73
C SER A 1055 9.44 -40.82 5.52
N TYR A 1056 9.54 -41.57 6.63
CA TYR A 1056 10.71 -41.51 7.50
C TYR A 1056 11.27 -42.90 7.80
N ASN A 1057 12.58 -43.08 7.61
CA ASN A 1057 13.29 -44.31 7.89
C ASN A 1057 14.62 -44.02 8.60
N PHE A 1058 14.76 -44.46 9.85
CA PHE A 1058 15.97 -44.27 10.67
C PHE A 1058 17.27 -44.76 9.99
N SER A 1059 17.19 -45.71 9.05
CA SER A 1059 18.35 -46.26 8.33
C SER A 1059 18.71 -45.52 7.01
N SER A 1060 17.86 -44.62 6.52
CA SER A 1060 18.07 -43.90 5.25
C SER A 1060 17.64 -42.43 5.27
N GLY A 1061 17.27 -41.89 6.43
CA GLY A 1061 16.77 -40.51 6.59
C GLY A 1061 15.34 -40.33 6.07
N HIS A 1062 15.06 -39.11 5.60
CA HIS A 1062 13.78 -38.76 4.99
C HIS A 1062 13.64 -39.40 3.59
N GLY A 1063 12.55 -40.13 3.37
CA GLY A 1063 12.20 -40.73 2.08
C GLY A 1063 11.28 -39.85 1.23
N ASP A 1064 10.67 -40.45 0.22
CA ASP A 1064 9.78 -39.77 -0.72
C ASP A 1064 8.59 -39.05 -0.03
N ALA A 1065 8.14 -37.97 -0.65
CA ALA A 1065 6.97 -37.21 -0.24
C ALA A 1065 5.69 -38.03 -0.46
N GLN A 1066 4.99 -38.31 0.64
CA GLN A 1066 3.70 -39.02 0.66
C GLN A 1066 2.52 -38.08 0.41
N ALA A 1067 2.64 -36.81 0.79
CA ALA A 1067 1.69 -35.75 0.45
C ALA A 1067 2.39 -34.39 0.32
N VAL A 1068 1.85 -33.52 -0.54
CA VAL A 1068 2.30 -32.13 -0.72
C VAL A 1068 1.08 -31.23 -0.54
N LEU A 1069 0.94 -30.62 0.63
CA LEU A 1069 -0.22 -29.82 1.01
C LEU A 1069 0.10 -28.33 0.75
N ARG A 1070 -0.83 -27.59 0.15
CA ARG A 1070 -0.66 -26.14 -0.02
C ARG A 1070 -1.04 -25.38 1.22
N PHE A 1071 -0.24 -24.39 1.59
CA PHE A 1071 -0.67 -23.37 2.56
C PHE A 1071 -1.62 -22.37 1.89
N LYS A 1072 -2.63 -21.94 2.64
CA LYS A 1072 -3.63 -20.93 2.25
C LYS A 1072 -3.74 -19.90 3.38
N PRO A 1073 -3.89 -18.60 3.08
CA PRO A 1073 -3.97 -17.57 4.11
C PRO A 1073 -5.28 -17.63 4.89
N ARG A 1074 -5.23 -17.15 6.13
CA ARG A 1074 -6.35 -16.93 7.07
C ARG A 1074 -6.48 -15.44 7.36
N ASP A 1075 -7.53 -15.06 8.06
CA ASP A 1075 -7.75 -13.67 8.44
C ASP A 1075 -6.63 -13.15 9.36
N THR A 1076 -6.23 -11.89 9.19
CA THR A 1076 -5.17 -11.26 9.99
C THR A 1076 -5.48 -11.20 11.50
N SER A 1077 -6.75 -11.34 11.89
CA SER A 1077 -7.17 -11.47 13.29
C SER A 1077 -6.79 -12.81 13.92
N CYS A 1078 -6.57 -13.88 13.14
CA CYS A 1078 -6.14 -15.19 13.64
C CYS A 1078 -4.72 -15.16 14.22
N ALA A 1079 -4.41 -16.01 15.20
CA ALA A 1079 -3.04 -16.16 15.71
C ALA A 1079 -2.16 -17.00 14.77
N TYR A 1080 -2.76 -18.01 14.12
CA TYR A 1080 -2.14 -18.68 12.96
C TYR A 1080 -2.65 -18.04 11.67
N GLN A 1081 -1.74 -17.62 10.79
CA GLN A 1081 -2.07 -16.86 9.57
C GLN A 1081 -2.23 -17.74 8.32
N TYR A 1082 -1.81 -19.01 8.40
CA TYR A 1082 -1.92 -19.96 7.30
C TYR A 1082 -2.57 -21.26 7.78
N TYR A 1083 -3.27 -21.95 6.88
CA TYR A 1083 -3.72 -23.32 7.06
C TYR A 1083 -3.32 -24.20 5.87
N SER A 1084 -3.07 -25.48 6.10
CA SER A 1084 -2.83 -26.46 5.03
C SER A 1084 -4.13 -27.03 4.46
N GLU A 1085 -4.01 -27.73 3.34
CA GLU A 1085 -5.02 -28.72 2.95
C GLU A 1085 -5.08 -29.88 3.98
N PRO A 1086 -6.24 -30.57 4.13
CA PRO A 1086 -6.39 -31.60 5.15
C PRO A 1086 -5.63 -32.88 4.80
N PHE A 1087 -5.08 -33.58 5.80
CA PHE A 1087 -4.35 -34.83 5.61
C PHE A 1087 -4.62 -35.87 6.71
N SER A 1088 -4.46 -37.14 6.36
CA SER A 1088 -4.47 -38.25 7.32
C SER A 1088 -3.05 -38.60 7.73
N CYS A 1089 -2.87 -38.95 9.00
CA CYS A 1089 -1.59 -39.39 9.55
C CYS A 1089 -1.05 -40.66 8.82
N PRO A 1090 0.16 -40.63 8.22
CA PRO A 1090 0.62 -41.71 7.33
C PRO A 1090 1.21 -42.92 8.08
N SER A 1091 1.79 -42.69 9.26
CA SER A 1091 2.53 -43.65 10.07
C SER A 1091 2.61 -43.14 11.52
N SER A 1092 3.12 -43.94 12.46
CA SER A 1092 3.34 -43.49 13.84
C SER A 1092 4.35 -42.34 13.94
N ALA A 1093 5.37 -42.37 13.06
CA ALA A 1093 6.45 -41.41 12.93
C ALA A 1093 6.58 -40.99 11.47
N PHE A 1094 6.79 -39.71 11.19
CA PHE A 1094 7.05 -39.18 9.85
C PHE A 1094 7.85 -37.88 9.93
N ALA A 1095 8.32 -37.38 8.80
CA ALA A 1095 9.00 -36.09 8.74
C ALA A 1095 8.21 -35.10 7.89
N VAL A 1096 8.42 -33.81 8.12
CA VAL A 1096 7.79 -32.75 7.34
C VAL A 1096 8.81 -31.75 6.87
N LYS A 1097 8.57 -31.23 5.67
CA LYS A 1097 9.39 -30.21 5.03
C LYS A 1097 8.48 -29.04 4.67
N ILE A 1098 8.65 -27.95 5.38
CA ILE A 1098 7.92 -26.70 5.22
C ILE A 1098 8.74 -25.83 4.27
N THR A 1099 8.12 -25.35 3.20
CA THR A 1099 8.76 -24.46 2.23
C THR A 1099 7.97 -23.17 2.06
N GLY A 1100 8.70 -22.08 1.81
CA GLY A 1100 8.14 -20.75 1.58
C GLY A 1100 9.08 -19.88 0.76
N GLN A 1101 8.69 -18.64 0.54
CA GLN A 1101 9.50 -17.61 -0.09
C GLN A 1101 9.69 -16.44 0.88
N ASP A 1102 10.89 -15.87 0.90
CA ASP A 1102 11.18 -14.64 1.61
C ASP A 1102 10.76 -13.39 0.80
N ALA A 1103 10.95 -12.20 1.39
CA ALA A 1103 10.54 -10.94 0.76
C ALA A 1103 11.24 -10.63 -0.58
N ASP A 1104 12.39 -11.25 -0.85
CA ASP A 1104 13.15 -11.11 -2.09
C ASP A 1104 12.80 -12.21 -3.11
N GLY A 1105 11.84 -13.08 -2.77
CA GLY A 1105 11.38 -14.22 -3.59
C GLY A 1105 12.27 -15.45 -3.49
N MET A 1106 13.28 -15.47 -2.60
CA MET A 1106 14.19 -16.60 -2.44
C MET A 1106 13.53 -17.71 -1.61
N PRO A 1107 13.68 -18.99 -2.00
CA PRO A 1107 13.03 -20.09 -1.30
C PRO A 1107 13.73 -20.41 0.02
N PHE A 1108 12.96 -20.55 1.09
CA PHE A 1108 13.42 -21.08 2.37
C PHE A 1108 12.78 -22.44 2.69
N GLN A 1109 13.45 -23.22 3.53
CA GLN A 1109 13.02 -24.56 3.92
C GLN A 1109 13.24 -24.78 5.42
N ARG A 1110 12.33 -25.50 6.08
CA ARG A 1110 12.49 -26.00 7.46
C ARG A 1110 12.01 -27.45 7.52
N ILE A 1111 12.79 -28.33 8.13
CA ILE A 1111 12.46 -29.74 8.35
C ILE A 1111 12.18 -29.99 9.84
N ALA A 1112 11.21 -30.87 10.13
CA ALA A 1112 10.95 -31.38 11.48
C ALA A 1112 10.48 -32.84 11.44
N ALA A 1113 10.65 -33.57 12.55
CA ALA A 1113 10.04 -34.89 12.77
C ALA A 1113 8.74 -34.75 13.56
N LEU A 1114 7.75 -35.60 13.26
CA LEU A 1114 6.40 -35.56 13.84
C LEU A 1114 5.81 -36.94 14.06
N TYR A 1115 4.86 -37.02 14.99
CA TYR A 1115 4.29 -38.26 15.48
C TYR A 1115 2.77 -38.18 15.52
N CYS A 1116 2.11 -39.32 15.32
CA CYS A 1116 0.66 -39.38 15.24
C CYS A 1116 0.05 -39.85 16.56
N ILE A 1117 -0.46 -38.92 17.36
CA ILE A 1117 -1.01 -39.20 18.70
C ILE A 1117 -2.45 -39.76 18.62
N PRO A 1118 -2.90 -40.58 19.58
CA PRO A 1118 -4.31 -41.00 19.63
C PRO A 1118 -5.27 -39.79 19.75
N PRO A 1119 -6.42 -39.78 19.06
CA PRO A 1119 -7.51 -38.87 19.41
C PRO A 1119 -8.06 -39.26 20.79
N ASN A 1120 -7.90 -38.37 21.77
CA ASN A 1120 -8.44 -38.51 23.14
C ASN A 1120 -9.92 -38.12 23.21
#